data_AF-A0A7L0SS57-F1
#
_entry.id   AF-A0A7L0SS57-F1
#
_cell.length_a   1.000
_cell.length_b   1.000
_cell.length_c   1.000
_cell.angle_alpha   90.00
_cell.angle_beta   90.00
_cell.angle_gamma   90.00
#
_symmetry.space_group_name_H-M   'P 1'
#
loop_
_entity.id
_entity.type
_entity.pdbx_description
1 polymer ?
#
loop_
_entity_poly.entity_id
_entity_poly.type
_entity_poly.pdbx_seq_one_letter_code
_entity_poly.pdbx_strand_id
1 'polypeptide(L)'
;SSNLWTADMLTKVMAYFHAQEVMFTLSGLQISIQSYLKNLLYQPRQLLSEFQQLDQQQFQTAMKYLFKSRKDHLEMGNIIIDWDKTRERLFQSPGVNRTLFLITLDKCFLVLSALDCVDILSQILRVSAVNYLQPDVIGSLPNVLQEDAFSNLSTVFKDLYDKTSANTQRAVYGWMKRILQKSCNMTDFNESASWVSAENLWILGRYMVHLPLEEILKTSLNEIRLFISYDNATKQLDTVYDITPELAQAFLERINSSGFDMKNTSTIYRQGCFSFSFKTVLGLLVCFYDDMEQMDAAVARALLHQMIKCNQLRGFQAEVQKLKSQLLNIAMQNQTLNDILGSLSDAVVGLTSSQLESLSPEAVHNAIATLNQVSGWAKSQVMILSSKYLSYEKVLSFYNISQMGALVTGISTQSFYSMNPKELSQIIRGTTSQYLPDLSPAQQQGILRKIAASGDFSSSVKDIQGAFFKEIPLSYLWKQTGYNSSIMKEKELRRSQALYLCELLSKKNYPVDLLSTGQLVKGVTCQLIESMGMDIFLNNFKFFENNLHLLSPYQVNCLAWKFWKASNASIPPFLLLALPVEYLEYISGLLCVPFIESLGKTEMDLLNPSLHKKNAVLQKVQECLNGSIADGYDVDLLGNLICHLPPAFLRDKMSLRAMATALHQFKLCRQLSHEQKTEIIYKLLELYGSPSNWTAATTLDIGPFIALLSKGELNFLAEKFPDIILQIAKTIGPISSAEELLSTAFESVFNATAQIESSLTRPDCLGTRAPSSDEIIKLAEANVFWSVQELKCMDAGTFDKNVELLGSISGFNSSQLIALKEKAKQVWGSLPGWKSYHIVSLGRIALALTEYEIKELDLHSVDTISVLSQQTGWTLPQARSILQGFLEDSGQTIGTLKSFDLVGLGAILCALNSTEIMSIRTAEFSAAVARIGLLLCSTPVLRQFKKMTESVFGTATSWNSSILQEIGTIAGGLNEDELKAFDKKLMPYFHPIAIRRIPPEIFQALSPEQIANLGPENAAMVTRLQWEHLNASQLQSLRLALDGTRTSTPETQNSASTTQAVQTPAPG
;
A
#
# COMPACT_ATOMS: atom_id res chain seq x y z
N SER A 1 42.58 -23.61 16.97
CA SER A 1 43.10 -23.01 18.23
C SER A 1 42.25 -21.80 18.59
N SER A 2 42.05 -21.53 19.88
CA SER A 2 41.34 -20.35 20.37
C SER A 2 42.19 -19.10 20.12
N ASN A 3 42.12 -18.52 18.91
CA ASN A 3 42.66 -17.19 18.61
C ASN A 3 41.74 -16.14 19.26
N LEU A 4 41.70 -16.14 20.59
CA LEU A 4 41.25 -15.01 21.36
C LEU A 4 42.38 -13.98 21.27
N TRP A 5 42.05 -12.82 20.74
CA TRP A 5 42.92 -11.65 20.77
C TRP A 5 43.31 -11.38 22.23
N THR A 6 44.57 -11.59 22.57
CA THR A 6 45.09 -11.34 23.92
C THR A 6 45.62 -9.91 24.01
N ALA A 7 45.56 -9.31 25.20
CA ALA A 7 46.07 -7.95 25.43
C ALA A 7 47.54 -7.76 24.98
N ASP A 8 48.33 -8.84 25.01
CA ASP A 8 49.73 -8.89 24.57
C ASP A 8 49.92 -8.70 23.06
N MET A 9 48.94 -9.09 22.24
CA MET A 9 48.99 -8.97 20.79
C MET A 9 48.99 -7.50 20.33
N LEU A 10 48.28 -6.63 21.07
CA LEU A 10 48.21 -5.22 20.76
C LEU A 10 49.55 -4.51 21.03
N THR A 11 50.22 -4.89 22.11
CA THR A 11 51.57 -4.42 22.45
C THR A 11 52.58 -4.82 21.37
N LYS A 12 52.45 -6.03 20.80
CA LYS A 12 53.30 -6.50 19.68
C LYS A 12 53.05 -5.74 18.38
N VAL A 13 51.79 -5.43 18.05
CA VAL A 13 51.44 -4.61 16.88
C VAL A 13 51.98 -3.19 17.02
N MET A 14 51.85 -2.59 18.20
CA MET A 14 52.42 -1.27 18.48
C MET A 14 53.95 -1.28 18.38
N ALA A 15 54.61 -2.30 18.96
CA ALA A 15 56.05 -2.46 18.85
C ALA A 15 56.53 -2.62 17.39
N TYR A 16 55.77 -3.30 16.54
CA TYR A 16 56.05 -3.43 15.12
C TYR A 16 55.97 -2.09 14.38
N PHE A 17 54.92 -1.29 14.60
CA PHE A 17 54.81 0.03 13.97
C PHE A 17 55.89 1.00 14.46
N HIS A 18 56.20 0.98 15.76
CA HIS A 18 57.29 1.78 16.32
C HIS A 18 58.66 1.36 15.78
N ALA A 19 58.88 0.07 15.51
CA ALA A 19 60.09 -0.43 14.87
C ALA A 19 60.23 -0.01 13.39
N GLN A 20 59.13 0.41 12.74
CA GLN A 20 59.11 0.96 11.38
C GLN A 20 59.11 2.50 11.35
N GLU A 21 59.48 3.14 12.48
CA GLU A 21 59.48 4.60 12.65
C GLU A 21 58.10 5.26 12.48
N VAL A 22 57.01 4.48 12.49
CA VAL A 22 55.64 5.00 12.45
C VAL A 22 55.19 5.30 13.89
N MET A 23 55.16 6.59 14.24
CA MET A 23 54.63 7.06 15.53
C MET A 23 53.10 6.96 15.53
N PHE A 24 52.57 5.87 16.05
CA PHE A 24 51.14 5.59 16.10
C PHE A 24 50.66 5.48 17.55
N THR A 25 49.48 6.03 17.89
CA THR A 25 48.91 5.95 19.24
C THR A 25 47.83 4.86 19.30
N LEU A 26 47.55 4.33 20.49
CA LEU A 26 46.45 3.39 20.73
C LEU A 26 45.08 3.95 20.28
N SER A 27 44.83 5.23 20.55
CA SER A 27 43.63 5.93 20.08
C SER A 27 43.63 6.11 18.56
N GLY A 28 44.78 6.41 17.95
CA GLY A 28 44.96 6.47 16.51
C GLY A 28 44.66 5.13 15.83
N LEU A 29 45.14 4.02 16.40
CA LEU A 29 44.84 2.66 15.91
C LEU A 29 43.35 2.33 16.00
N GLN A 30 42.70 2.66 17.10
CA GLN A 30 41.26 2.47 17.24
C GLN A 30 40.48 3.27 16.19
N ILE A 31 40.82 4.55 15.98
CA ILE A 31 40.18 5.41 14.98
C ILE A 31 40.42 4.87 13.56
N SER A 32 41.64 4.44 13.25
CA SER A 32 41.97 3.86 11.93
C SER A 32 41.24 2.55 11.68
N ILE A 33 41.13 1.66 12.67
CA ILE A 33 40.35 0.42 12.55
C ILE A 33 38.87 0.75 12.33
N GLN A 34 38.30 1.67 13.12
CA GLN A 34 36.91 2.09 12.96
C GLN A 34 36.66 2.74 11.60
N SER A 35 37.59 3.57 11.11
CA SER A 35 37.51 4.20 9.81
C SER A 35 37.61 3.19 8.68
N TYR A 36 38.52 2.21 8.77
CA TYR A 36 38.66 1.13 7.80
C TYR A 36 37.39 0.28 7.73
N LEU A 37 36.88 -0.16 8.88
CA LEU A 37 35.63 -0.91 8.96
C LEU A 37 34.46 -0.11 8.38
N LYS A 38 34.36 1.19 8.71
CA LYS A 38 33.33 2.08 8.16
C LYS A 38 33.45 2.24 6.64
N ASN A 39 34.66 2.33 6.09
CA ASN A 39 34.89 2.43 4.65
C ASN A 39 34.49 1.13 3.93
N LEU A 40 34.78 -0.03 4.52
CA LEU A 40 34.36 -1.33 3.96
C LEU A 40 32.83 -1.46 3.86
N LEU A 41 32.06 -0.83 4.75
CA LEU A 41 30.59 -0.79 4.66
C LEU A 41 30.09 -0.13 3.37
N TYR A 42 30.82 0.87 2.89
CA TYR A 42 30.50 1.61 1.68
C TYR A 42 31.17 1.02 0.42
N GLN A 43 31.98 -0.03 0.58
CA GLN A 43 32.69 -0.72 -0.49
C GLN A 43 32.43 -2.24 -0.42
N PRO A 44 31.17 -2.69 -0.60
CA PRO A 44 30.80 -4.09 -0.42
C PRO A 44 31.53 -5.05 -1.38
N ARG A 45 31.91 -4.58 -2.57
CA ARG A 45 32.74 -5.35 -3.52
C ARG A 45 34.16 -5.59 -2.98
N GLN A 46 34.76 -4.59 -2.32
CA GLN A 46 36.05 -4.77 -1.67
C GLN A 46 35.92 -5.71 -0.47
N LEU A 47 34.85 -5.56 0.33
CA LEU A 47 34.56 -6.46 1.43
C LEU A 47 34.46 -7.93 0.98
N LEU A 48 33.86 -8.19 -0.19
CA LEU A 48 33.81 -9.54 -0.77
C LEU A 48 35.22 -10.09 -1.04
N SER A 49 36.10 -9.29 -1.65
CA SER A 49 37.50 -9.67 -1.91
C SER A 49 38.26 -9.99 -0.61
N GLU A 50 38.11 -9.14 0.41
CA GLU A 50 38.72 -9.37 1.73
C GLU A 50 38.26 -10.70 2.34
N PHE A 51 36.95 -11.00 2.28
CA PHE A 51 36.44 -12.28 2.77
C PHE A 51 36.96 -13.49 1.97
N GLN A 52 37.15 -13.35 0.65
CA GLN A 52 37.65 -14.43 -0.20
C GLN A 52 39.10 -14.81 0.13
N GLN A 53 39.88 -13.85 0.64
CA GLN A 53 41.28 -14.03 1.02
C GLN A 53 41.46 -14.69 2.40
N LEU A 54 40.41 -14.78 3.22
CA LEU A 54 40.49 -15.40 4.54
C LEU A 54 40.69 -16.92 4.43
N ASP A 55 41.55 -17.46 5.31
CA ASP A 55 41.67 -18.91 5.47
C ASP A 55 40.42 -19.52 6.15
N GLN A 56 40.32 -20.86 6.15
CA GLN A 56 39.17 -21.57 6.73
C GLN A 56 38.91 -21.22 8.20
N GLN A 57 39.94 -21.11 9.03
CA GLN A 57 39.78 -20.85 10.46
C GLN A 57 39.41 -19.39 10.72
N GLN A 58 40.00 -18.47 9.96
CA GLN A 58 39.68 -17.04 9.98
C GLN A 58 38.24 -16.78 9.54
N PHE A 59 37.81 -17.40 8.43
CA PHE A 59 36.45 -17.25 7.91
C PHE A 59 35.39 -17.78 8.90
N GLN A 60 35.58 -18.99 9.43
CA GLN A 60 34.69 -19.55 10.47
C GLN A 60 34.60 -18.63 11.69
N THR A 61 35.73 -18.04 12.10
CA THR A 61 35.78 -17.11 13.23
C THR A 61 35.01 -15.82 12.90
N ALA A 62 35.23 -15.24 11.72
CA ALA A 62 34.54 -14.03 11.27
C ALA A 62 33.01 -14.23 11.21
N MET A 63 32.54 -15.31 10.59
CA MET A 63 31.11 -15.64 10.51
C MET A 63 30.50 -15.87 11.88
N LYS A 64 31.25 -16.50 12.81
CA LYS A 64 30.80 -16.69 14.19
C LYS A 64 30.63 -15.37 14.94
N TYR A 65 31.53 -14.40 14.76
CA TYR A 65 31.40 -13.08 15.38
C TYR A 65 30.27 -12.25 14.77
N LEU A 66 30.05 -12.36 13.46
CA LEU A 66 28.99 -11.64 12.76
C LEU A 66 27.60 -12.16 13.15
N PHE A 67 27.41 -13.49 13.21
CA PHE A 67 26.09 -14.11 13.38
C PHE A 67 25.80 -14.73 14.75
N LYS A 68 26.80 -15.03 15.62
CA LYS A 68 26.53 -15.59 16.97
C LYS A 68 26.56 -14.49 18.06
N SER A 69 25.45 -14.37 18.78
CA SER A 69 25.08 -13.32 19.76
C SER A 69 25.84 -13.27 21.09
N ARG A 70 27.10 -13.73 21.16
CA ARG A 70 27.75 -13.99 22.47
C ARG A 70 28.65 -12.89 23.05
N LYS A 71 28.94 -11.80 22.33
CA LYS A 71 29.72 -10.68 22.89
C LYS A 71 29.30 -9.33 22.29
N ASP A 72 28.78 -8.45 23.14
CA ASP A 72 28.30 -7.10 22.80
C ASP A 72 29.48 -6.14 22.54
N HIS A 73 30.64 -6.45 23.12
CA HIS A 73 31.88 -5.70 22.98
C HIS A 73 33.07 -6.61 22.67
N LEU A 74 33.90 -6.17 21.74
CA LEU A 74 35.19 -6.81 21.46
C LEU A 74 36.27 -6.03 22.21
N GLU A 75 36.70 -6.58 23.35
CA GLU A 75 37.73 -6.02 24.22
C GLU A 75 39.12 -6.48 23.76
N MET A 76 39.89 -5.57 23.17
CA MET A 76 41.32 -5.76 22.87
C MET A 76 42.15 -4.90 23.83
N GLY A 77 42.35 -5.37 25.06
CA GLY A 77 43.03 -4.57 26.10
C GLY A 77 42.25 -3.30 26.41
N ASN A 78 42.84 -2.11 26.15
CA ASN A 78 42.17 -0.81 26.34
C ASN A 78 41.29 -0.38 25.14
N ILE A 79 41.25 -1.16 24.04
CA ILE A 79 40.40 -0.86 22.88
C ILE A 79 39.07 -1.60 23.05
N ILE A 80 37.98 -0.85 23.15
CA ILE A 80 36.61 -1.36 23.14
C ILE A 80 35.99 -1.04 21.78
N ILE A 81 35.68 -2.07 21.00
CA ILE A 81 34.90 -1.94 19.77
C ILE A 81 33.47 -2.39 20.09
N ASP A 82 32.53 -1.46 19.98
CA ASP A 82 31.09 -1.73 20.05
C ASP A 82 30.68 -2.54 18.81
N TRP A 83 30.64 -3.86 18.99
CA TRP A 83 30.40 -4.80 17.91
C TRP A 83 28.92 -4.87 17.56
N ASP A 84 28.02 -4.65 18.51
CA ASP A 84 26.58 -4.64 18.26
C ASP A 84 26.16 -3.49 17.36
N LYS A 85 26.62 -2.27 17.64
CA LYS A 85 26.35 -1.12 16.76
C LYS A 85 26.99 -1.28 15.38
N THR A 86 28.13 -1.95 15.31
CA THR A 86 28.80 -2.26 14.03
C THR A 86 28.01 -3.31 13.25
N ARG A 87 27.52 -4.35 13.91
CA ARG A 87 26.66 -5.40 13.36
C ARG A 87 25.34 -4.81 12.84
N GLU A 88 24.71 -3.94 13.63
CA GLU A 88 23.49 -3.24 13.23
C GLU A 88 23.71 -2.46 11.92
N ARG A 89 24.81 -1.70 11.82
CA ARG A 89 25.17 -0.96 10.60
C ARG A 89 25.50 -1.86 9.42
N LEU A 90 26.19 -2.99 9.65
CA LEU A 90 26.51 -3.99 8.62
C LEU A 90 25.24 -4.52 7.97
N PHE A 91 24.28 -4.99 8.78
CA PHE A 91 23.03 -5.57 8.26
C PHE A 91 22.04 -4.55 7.70
N GLN A 92 22.20 -3.26 8.03
CA GLN A 92 21.44 -2.17 7.43
C GLN A 92 21.93 -1.77 6.02
N SER A 93 23.10 -2.25 5.58
CA SER A 93 23.64 -1.99 4.24
C SER A 93 23.26 -3.11 3.26
N PRO A 94 22.41 -2.82 2.24
CA PRO A 94 21.97 -3.82 1.26
C PRO A 94 23.13 -4.47 0.49
N GLY A 95 24.16 -3.69 0.16
CA GLY A 95 25.35 -4.18 -0.53
C GLY A 95 26.18 -5.13 0.34
N VAL A 96 26.35 -4.83 1.63
CA VAL A 96 27.04 -5.75 2.57
C VAL A 96 26.26 -7.06 2.70
N ASN A 97 24.93 -7.00 2.78
CA ASN A 97 24.10 -8.20 2.83
C ASN A 97 24.27 -9.08 1.58
N ARG A 98 24.39 -8.49 0.38
CA ARG A 98 24.74 -9.22 -0.85
C ARG A 98 26.11 -9.88 -0.75
N THR A 99 27.11 -9.15 -0.24
CA THR A 99 28.46 -9.70 -0.03
C THR A 99 28.42 -10.90 0.91
N LEU A 100 27.74 -10.77 2.06
CA LEU A 100 27.60 -11.83 3.04
C LEU A 100 26.86 -13.04 2.46
N PHE A 101 25.82 -12.83 1.65
CA PHE A 101 25.11 -13.90 0.96
C PHE A 101 26.03 -14.66 0.01
N LEU A 102 26.71 -13.96 -0.91
CA LEU A 102 27.55 -14.58 -1.94
C LEU A 102 28.72 -15.34 -1.34
N ILE A 103 29.40 -14.78 -0.34
CA ILE A 103 30.53 -15.48 0.30
C ILE A 103 30.05 -16.68 1.13
N THR A 104 28.90 -16.55 1.81
CA THR A 104 28.33 -17.66 2.55
C THR A 104 28.02 -18.81 1.59
N LEU A 105 27.40 -18.51 0.44
CA LEU A 105 27.09 -19.52 -0.58
C LEU A 105 28.37 -20.18 -1.14
N ASP A 106 29.40 -19.41 -1.48
CA ASP A 106 30.68 -19.88 -2.02
C ASP A 106 31.41 -20.83 -1.05
N LYS A 107 31.44 -20.48 0.24
CA LYS A 107 32.18 -21.24 1.27
C LYS A 107 31.30 -22.27 2.00
N CYS A 108 30.01 -22.31 1.70
CA CYS A 108 29.09 -23.20 2.39
C CYS A 108 29.30 -24.67 2.03
N PHE A 109 29.11 -25.56 3.01
CA PHE A 109 29.33 -27.00 2.90
C PHE A 109 30.79 -27.43 2.56
N LEU A 110 31.68 -26.48 2.30
CA LEU A 110 33.12 -26.66 2.13
C LEU A 110 33.89 -26.27 3.40
N VAL A 111 33.53 -25.11 3.98
CA VAL A 111 34.25 -24.50 5.10
C VAL A 111 33.40 -24.46 6.38
N LEU A 112 32.09 -24.21 6.25
CA LEU A 112 31.14 -24.15 7.35
C LEU A 112 30.41 -25.48 7.55
N SER A 113 29.96 -25.76 8.79
CA SER A 113 29.09 -26.91 9.06
C SER A 113 27.73 -26.73 8.37
N ALA A 114 27.05 -27.83 8.05
CA ALA A 114 25.75 -27.78 7.38
C ALA A 114 24.71 -26.97 8.18
N LEU A 115 24.70 -27.11 9.51
CA LEU A 115 23.81 -26.37 10.40
C LEU A 115 24.14 -24.87 10.43
N ASP A 116 25.42 -24.50 10.55
CA ASP A 116 25.82 -23.08 10.54
C ASP A 116 25.50 -22.44 9.18
N CYS A 117 25.68 -23.18 8.08
CA CYS A 117 25.32 -22.74 6.74
C CYS A 117 23.84 -22.39 6.61
N VAL A 118 22.97 -23.32 7.01
CA VAL A 118 21.52 -23.10 6.89
C VAL A 118 21.07 -21.97 7.80
N ASP A 119 21.61 -21.87 9.03
CA ASP A 119 21.29 -20.78 9.95
C ASP A 119 21.69 -19.41 9.39
N ILE A 120 22.92 -19.25 8.91
CA ILE A 120 23.41 -17.99 8.33
C ILE A 120 22.62 -17.63 7.07
N LEU A 121 22.42 -18.57 6.14
CA LEU A 121 21.64 -18.32 4.92
C LEU A 121 20.19 -17.96 5.25
N SER A 122 19.57 -18.62 6.23
CA SER A 122 18.22 -18.29 6.69
C SER A 122 18.15 -16.86 7.21
N GLN A 123 19.11 -16.44 8.05
CA GLN A 123 19.16 -15.08 8.57
C GLN A 123 19.34 -14.03 7.46
N ILE A 124 20.26 -14.25 6.51
CA ILE A 124 20.52 -13.29 5.41
C ILE A 124 19.33 -13.21 4.45
N LEU A 125 18.78 -14.36 4.03
CA LEU A 125 17.68 -14.40 3.08
C LEU A 125 16.37 -13.87 3.66
N ARG A 126 16.15 -13.96 4.98
CA ARG A 126 15.01 -13.32 5.65
C ARG A 126 15.04 -11.79 5.51
N VAL A 127 16.21 -11.19 5.34
CA VAL A 127 16.37 -9.73 5.14
C VAL A 127 16.01 -9.32 3.71
N SER A 128 16.52 -10.00 2.66
CA SER A 128 16.20 -9.64 1.27
C SER A 128 16.33 -10.80 0.26
N ALA A 129 15.49 -11.84 0.40
CA ALA A 129 15.47 -12.99 -0.50
C ALA A 129 15.27 -12.63 -1.98
N VAL A 130 14.40 -11.66 -2.29
CA VAL A 130 14.06 -11.22 -3.65
C VAL A 130 15.31 -10.82 -4.45
N ASN A 131 16.23 -10.09 -3.82
CA ASN A 131 17.38 -9.49 -4.50
C ASN A 131 18.53 -10.48 -4.68
N TYR A 132 18.53 -11.57 -3.91
CA TYR A 132 19.67 -12.49 -3.78
C TYR A 132 19.41 -13.85 -4.41
N LEU A 133 18.18 -14.37 -4.32
CA LEU A 133 17.79 -15.61 -4.99
C LEU A 133 17.40 -15.28 -6.42
N GLN A 134 18.37 -15.38 -7.32
CA GLN A 134 18.19 -15.26 -8.76
C GLN A 134 18.44 -16.63 -9.42
N PRO A 135 17.87 -16.92 -10.61
CA PRO A 135 17.99 -18.25 -11.23
C PRO A 135 19.44 -18.72 -11.45
N ASP A 136 20.36 -17.80 -11.75
CA ASP A 136 21.78 -18.09 -11.92
C ASP A 136 22.46 -18.52 -10.60
N VAL A 137 22.08 -17.91 -9.48
CA VAL A 137 22.53 -18.27 -8.13
C VAL A 137 21.99 -19.65 -7.72
N ILE A 138 20.75 -19.99 -8.06
CA ILE A 138 20.22 -21.33 -7.78
C ILE A 138 21.00 -22.41 -8.53
N GLY A 139 21.47 -22.10 -9.75
CA GLY A 139 22.32 -22.98 -10.53
C GLY A 139 23.66 -23.33 -9.87
N SER A 140 24.17 -22.49 -8.96
CA SER A 140 25.43 -22.74 -8.25
C SER A 140 25.26 -23.47 -6.91
N LEU A 141 24.03 -23.77 -6.48
CA LEU A 141 23.79 -24.56 -5.27
C LEU A 141 24.37 -25.98 -5.40
N PRO A 142 24.88 -26.58 -4.30
CA PRO A 142 25.40 -27.93 -4.32
C PRO A 142 24.37 -28.95 -4.82
N ASN A 143 24.81 -29.86 -5.68
CA ASN A 143 23.98 -30.94 -6.23
C ASN A 143 23.93 -32.19 -5.31
N VAL A 144 24.67 -32.18 -4.21
CA VAL A 144 24.73 -33.25 -3.20
C VAL A 144 24.79 -32.58 -1.82
N LEU A 145 23.83 -32.90 -0.96
CA LEU A 145 23.73 -32.41 0.41
C LEU A 145 23.36 -33.57 1.35
N GLN A 146 23.75 -33.47 2.62
CA GLN A 146 23.21 -34.33 3.67
C GLN A 146 21.70 -34.07 3.83
N GLU A 147 20.95 -35.11 4.17
CA GLU A 147 19.48 -35.09 4.23
C GLU A 147 18.94 -33.99 5.16
N ASP A 148 19.48 -33.86 6.38
CA ASP A 148 19.11 -32.80 7.32
C ASP A 148 19.37 -31.39 6.76
N ALA A 149 20.50 -31.21 6.08
CA ALA A 149 20.89 -29.91 5.51
C ALA A 149 19.96 -29.51 4.35
N PHE A 150 19.64 -30.48 3.49
CA PHE A 150 18.70 -30.31 2.39
C PHE A 150 17.28 -30.02 2.90
N SER A 151 16.81 -30.76 3.91
CA SER A 151 15.49 -30.57 4.51
C SER A 151 15.34 -29.19 5.18
N ASN A 152 16.34 -28.78 5.96
CA ASN A 152 16.34 -27.48 6.63
C ASN A 152 16.42 -26.32 5.61
N LEU A 153 17.27 -26.42 4.58
CA LEU A 153 17.35 -25.40 3.52
C LEU A 153 16.08 -25.33 2.68
N SER A 154 15.45 -26.48 2.39
CA SER A 154 14.15 -26.55 1.72
C SER A 154 13.07 -25.84 2.52
N THR A 155 13.10 -25.93 3.85
CA THR A 155 12.18 -25.21 4.74
C THR A 155 12.37 -23.69 4.62
N VAL A 156 13.61 -23.21 4.57
CA VAL A 156 13.92 -21.79 4.32
C VAL A 156 13.37 -21.33 2.97
N PHE A 157 13.54 -22.11 1.90
CA PHE A 157 13.00 -21.74 0.59
C PHE A 157 11.47 -21.73 0.56
N LYS A 158 10.79 -22.63 1.27
CA LYS A 158 9.33 -22.57 1.42
C LYS A 158 8.86 -21.28 2.08
N ASP A 159 9.50 -20.87 3.18
CA ASP A 159 9.18 -19.64 3.89
C ASP A 159 9.37 -18.38 3.03
N LEU A 160 10.22 -18.47 2.00
CA LEU A 160 10.58 -17.36 1.11
C LEU A 160 9.85 -17.40 -0.23
N TYR A 161 9.01 -18.41 -0.50
CA TYR A 161 8.36 -18.62 -1.80
C TYR A 161 7.69 -17.33 -2.33
N ASP A 162 6.85 -16.70 -1.51
CA ASP A 162 6.12 -15.47 -1.87
C ASP A 162 6.99 -14.23 -2.07
N LYS A 163 8.25 -14.28 -1.61
CA LYS A 163 9.25 -13.22 -1.75
C LYS A 163 10.19 -13.45 -2.92
N THR A 164 9.94 -14.43 -3.79
CA THR A 164 10.82 -14.71 -4.93
C THR A 164 10.07 -14.63 -6.26
N SER A 165 10.80 -14.39 -7.34
CA SER A 165 10.24 -14.33 -8.69
C SER A 165 9.78 -15.72 -9.16
N ALA A 166 8.81 -15.78 -10.07
CA ALA A 166 8.29 -17.03 -10.61
C ALA A 166 9.39 -17.86 -11.30
N ASN A 167 10.33 -17.21 -11.99
CA ASN A 167 11.49 -17.90 -12.56
C ASN A 167 12.41 -18.48 -11.48
N THR A 168 12.63 -17.76 -10.38
CA THR A 168 13.41 -18.24 -9.25
C THR A 168 12.72 -19.42 -8.56
N GLN A 169 11.40 -19.33 -8.35
CA GLN A 169 10.61 -20.43 -7.78
C GLN A 169 10.76 -21.71 -8.62
N ARG A 170 10.65 -21.58 -9.95
CA ARG A 170 10.85 -22.70 -10.88
C ARG A 170 12.28 -23.24 -10.85
N ALA A 171 13.29 -22.38 -10.72
CA ALA A 171 14.68 -22.80 -10.60
C ALA A 171 14.92 -23.58 -9.30
N VAL A 172 14.41 -23.09 -8.16
CA VAL A 172 14.51 -23.76 -6.85
C VAL A 172 13.84 -25.13 -6.91
N TYR A 173 12.64 -25.21 -7.48
CA TYR A 173 11.97 -26.49 -7.70
C TYR A 173 12.83 -27.44 -8.55
N GLY A 174 13.43 -26.96 -9.65
CA GLY A 174 14.32 -27.76 -10.49
C GLY A 174 15.53 -28.32 -9.73
N TRP A 175 16.09 -27.53 -8.81
CA TRP A 175 17.16 -27.97 -7.91
C TRP A 175 16.68 -29.02 -6.91
N MET A 176 15.55 -28.79 -6.22
CA MET A 176 14.95 -29.75 -5.28
C MET A 176 14.63 -31.09 -5.97
N LYS A 177 13.98 -31.04 -7.14
CA LYS A 177 13.64 -32.20 -7.96
C LYS A 177 14.87 -33.05 -8.24
N ARG A 178 15.99 -32.44 -8.64
CA ARG A 178 17.22 -33.16 -8.99
C ARG A 178 17.81 -33.92 -7.80
N ILE A 179 17.72 -33.36 -6.58
CA ILE A 179 18.20 -34.03 -5.36
C ILE A 179 17.26 -35.18 -4.98
N LEU A 180 15.96 -34.92 -4.95
CA LEU A 180 14.94 -35.91 -4.58
C LEU A 180 14.89 -37.12 -5.54
N GLN A 181 15.12 -36.89 -6.84
CA GLN A 181 15.20 -37.98 -7.83
C GLN A 181 16.42 -38.88 -7.62
N LYS A 182 17.53 -38.36 -7.07
CA LYS A 182 18.75 -39.15 -6.83
C LYS A 182 18.68 -39.99 -5.56
N SER A 183 17.95 -39.53 -4.53
CA SER A 183 17.75 -40.30 -3.30
C SER A 183 16.83 -41.52 -3.49
N CYS A 184 15.97 -41.51 -4.52
CA CYS A 184 15.25 -42.68 -4.98
C CYS A 184 16.21 -43.59 -5.79
N ASN A 185 16.85 -44.57 -5.14
CA ASN A 185 17.68 -45.57 -5.83
C ASN A 185 16.88 -46.25 -6.97
N MET A 186 17.26 -45.97 -8.21
CA MET A 186 16.66 -46.48 -9.46
C MET A 186 16.89 -47.98 -9.72
N THR A 187 17.27 -48.78 -8.71
CA THR A 187 17.71 -50.17 -8.92
C THR A 187 16.62 -51.23 -8.80
N ASP A 188 15.42 -50.93 -8.27
CA ASP A 188 14.42 -51.97 -7.97
C ASP A 188 12.96 -51.71 -8.43
N PHE A 189 12.70 -50.77 -9.34
CA PHE A 189 11.34 -50.59 -9.90
C PHE A 189 11.34 -50.42 -11.42
N ASN A 190 10.32 -51.01 -12.06
CA ASN A 190 9.99 -50.83 -13.48
C ASN A 190 10.05 -49.35 -13.89
N GLU A 191 10.46 -49.07 -15.12
CA GLU A 191 10.57 -47.73 -15.75
C GLU A 191 9.28 -46.87 -15.71
N SER A 192 8.19 -47.38 -15.13
CA SER A 192 6.87 -46.75 -15.01
C SER A 192 6.54 -46.13 -13.64
N ALA A 193 7.38 -46.29 -12.61
CA ALA A 193 7.10 -45.76 -11.27
C ALA A 193 7.54 -44.29 -11.11
N SER A 194 6.64 -43.41 -10.63
CA SER A 194 7.00 -42.02 -10.32
C SER A 194 7.94 -41.94 -9.12
N TRP A 195 8.90 -41.01 -9.16
CA TRP A 195 9.79 -40.70 -8.04
C TRP A 195 9.06 -39.99 -6.90
N VAL A 196 7.84 -39.52 -7.09
CA VAL A 196 7.08 -38.77 -6.09
C VAL A 196 6.57 -39.72 -4.99
N SER A 197 7.01 -39.50 -3.76
CA SER A 197 6.55 -40.17 -2.53
C SER A 197 5.84 -39.17 -1.60
N ALA A 198 5.20 -39.65 -0.53
CA ALA A 198 4.59 -38.78 0.49
C ALA A 198 5.62 -37.82 1.12
N GLU A 199 6.82 -38.33 1.40
CA GLU A 199 7.94 -37.54 1.92
C GLU A 199 8.42 -36.47 0.94
N ASN A 200 8.53 -36.81 -0.35
CA ASN A 200 8.89 -35.85 -1.39
C ASN A 200 7.86 -34.72 -1.48
N LEU A 201 6.57 -35.02 -1.35
CA LEU A 201 5.52 -34.01 -1.30
C LEU A 201 5.67 -33.10 -0.06
N TRP A 202 5.93 -33.65 1.13
CA TRP A 202 6.17 -32.83 2.33
C TRP A 202 7.43 -31.95 2.20
N ILE A 203 8.51 -32.48 1.62
CA ILE A 203 9.75 -31.74 1.37
C ILE A 203 9.56 -30.67 0.30
N LEU A 204 8.78 -30.90 -0.75
CA LEU A 204 8.44 -29.88 -1.74
C LEU A 204 7.59 -28.76 -1.11
N GLY A 205 6.69 -29.10 -0.19
CA GLY A 205 5.79 -28.10 0.40
C GLY A 205 4.97 -27.44 -0.71
N ARG A 206 5.02 -26.11 -0.76
CA ARG A 206 4.36 -25.32 -1.80
C ARG A 206 4.92 -25.52 -3.21
N TYR A 207 6.21 -25.88 -3.35
CA TYR A 207 6.82 -26.11 -4.68
C TYR A 207 6.19 -27.27 -5.46
N MET A 208 5.30 -28.05 -4.84
CA MET A 208 4.50 -29.06 -5.51
C MET A 208 3.63 -28.50 -6.66
N VAL A 209 3.31 -27.19 -6.67
CA VAL A 209 2.60 -26.53 -7.79
C VAL A 209 3.40 -26.50 -9.09
N HIS A 210 4.68 -26.89 -9.08
CA HIS A 210 5.51 -27.01 -10.28
C HIS A 210 5.69 -28.47 -10.74
N LEU A 211 5.04 -29.43 -10.09
CA LEU A 211 5.06 -30.83 -10.52
C LEU A 211 4.42 -30.97 -11.91
N PRO A 212 5.03 -31.72 -12.84
CA PRO A 212 4.38 -32.08 -14.09
C PRO A 212 3.11 -32.91 -13.82
N LEU A 213 2.06 -32.67 -14.60
CA LEU A 213 0.81 -33.44 -14.55
C LEU A 213 1.04 -34.96 -14.60
N GLU A 214 1.92 -35.40 -15.51
CA GLU A 214 2.25 -36.82 -15.66
C GLU A 214 2.82 -37.45 -14.38
N GLU A 215 3.61 -36.70 -13.60
CA GLU A 215 4.21 -37.21 -12.37
C GLU A 215 3.15 -37.37 -11.27
N ILE A 216 2.21 -36.43 -11.17
CA ILE A 216 1.09 -36.49 -10.23
C ILE A 216 0.24 -37.73 -10.53
N LEU A 217 -0.11 -37.94 -11.79
CA LEU A 217 -0.94 -39.08 -12.22
C LEU A 217 -0.23 -40.44 -12.05
N LYS A 218 1.10 -40.48 -12.17
CA LYS A 218 1.91 -41.70 -11.96
C LYS A 218 2.25 -41.98 -10.49
N THR A 219 2.03 -41.03 -9.57
CA THR A 219 2.37 -41.16 -8.14
C THR A 219 1.65 -42.35 -7.50
N SER A 220 2.31 -43.24 -6.76
CA SER A 220 1.66 -44.42 -6.16
C SER A 220 0.42 -44.08 -5.31
N LEU A 221 -0.66 -44.88 -5.44
CA LEU A 221 -1.89 -44.68 -4.66
C LEU A 221 -1.66 -44.81 -3.14
N ASN A 222 -0.72 -45.68 -2.74
CA ASN A 222 -0.34 -45.82 -1.33
C ASN A 222 0.36 -44.57 -0.81
N GLU A 223 1.25 -43.97 -1.61
CA GLU A 223 1.98 -42.75 -1.26
C GLU A 223 1.03 -41.55 -1.15
N ILE A 224 0.07 -41.40 -2.07
CA ILE A 224 -0.96 -40.35 -2.00
C ILE A 224 -1.84 -40.54 -0.77
N ARG A 225 -2.24 -41.78 -0.46
CA ARG A 225 -3.00 -42.09 0.76
C ARG A 225 -2.20 -41.74 2.01
N LEU A 226 -0.90 -42.05 2.03
CA LEU A 226 -0.01 -41.67 3.14
C LEU A 226 0.06 -40.14 3.26
N PHE A 227 0.33 -39.42 2.16
CA PHE A 227 0.37 -37.97 2.15
C PHE A 227 -0.89 -37.35 2.77
N ILE A 228 -2.08 -37.70 2.28
CA ILE A 228 -3.35 -37.09 2.72
C ILE A 228 -3.79 -37.52 4.13
N SER A 229 -3.25 -38.62 4.66
CA SER A 229 -3.64 -39.15 5.97
C SER A 229 -3.07 -38.38 7.17
N TYR A 230 -1.98 -37.63 6.98
CA TYR A 230 -1.29 -36.86 8.02
C TYR A 230 -1.86 -35.46 8.20
N ASP A 231 -1.94 -35.01 9.46
CA ASP A 231 -2.46 -33.68 9.84
C ASP A 231 -1.70 -32.48 9.22
N ASN A 232 -0.46 -32.69 8.74
CA ASN A 232 0.32 -31.66 8.08
C ASN A 232 -0.05 -31.46 6.60
N ALA A 233 -0.74 -32.41 5.96
CA ALA A 233 -1.12 -32.30 4.56
C ALA A 233 -2.09 -31.14 4.31
N THR A 234 -3.10 -30.99 5.17
CA THR A 234 -4.01 -29.83 5.14
C THR A 234 -3.25 -28.52 5.20
N LYS A 235 -2.32 -28.36 6.16
CA LYS A 235 -1.55 -27.13 6.33
C LYS A 235 -0.73 -26.81 5.09
N GLN A 236 -0.20 -27.82 4.42
CA GLN A 236 0.54 -27.64 3.19
C GLN A 236 -0.37 -27.29 2.01
N LEU A 237 -1.49 -27.98 1.85
CA LEU A 237 -2.50 -27.70 0.82
C LEU A 237 -3.22 -26.35 1.04
N ASP A 238 -3.17 -25.80 2.25
CA ASP A 238 -3.61 -24.43 2.53
C ASP A 238 -2.61 -23.36 2.03
N THR A 239 -1.41 -23.75 1.56
CA THR A 239 -0.37 -22.79 1.11
C THR A 239 -0.21 -22.72 -0.41
N VAL A 240 -0.89 -23.56 -1.19
CA VAL A 240 -0.75 -23.65 -2.66
C VAL A 240 -1.61 -22.63 -3.42
N TYR A 241 -1.47 -21.34 -3.08
CA TYR A 241 -2.30 -20.24 -3.60
C TYR A 241 -2.27 -20.06 -5.13
N ASP A 242 -1.23 -20.57 -5.78
CA ASP A 242 -0.93 -20.45 -7.20
C ASP A 242 -1.08 -21.76 -7.98
N ILE A 243 -1.75 -22.76 -7.39
CA ILE A 243 -2.08 -24.00 -8.10
C ILE A 243 -3.03 -23.72 -9.28
N THR A 244 -2.77 -24.35 -10.43
CA THR A 244 -3.63 -24.24 -11.62
C THR A 244 -4.76 -25.26 -11.57
N PRO A 245 -5.90 -25.02 -12.27
CA PRO A 245 -7.01 -25.97 -12.33
C PRO A 245 -6.59 -27.37 -12.75
N GLU A 246 -5.72 -27.48 -13.75
CA GLU A 246 -5.28 -28.78 -14.28
C GLU A 246 -4.50 -29.57 -13.23
N LEU A 247 -3.60 -28.89 -12.50
CA LEU A 247 -2.80 -29.53 -11.45
C LEU A 247 -3.66 -29.90 -10.26
N ALA A 248 -4.57 -29.02 -9.84
CA ALA A 248 -5.49 -29.29 -8.75
C ALA A 248 -6.37 -30.50 -9.08
N GLN A 249 -6.89 -30.58 -10.31
CA GLN A 249 -7.70 -31.69 -10.78
C GLN A 249 -6.90 -33.01 -10.79
N ALA A 250 -5.67 -33.01 -11.28
CA ALA A 250 -4.82 -34.19 -11.26
C ALA A 250 -4.57 -34.71 -9.81
N PHE A 251 -4.40 -33.81 -8.84
CA PHE A 251 -4.30 -34.19 -7.43
C PHE A 251 -5.63 -34.75 -6.90
N LEU A 252 -6.76 -34.10 -7.19
CA LEU A 252 -8.08 -34.55 -6.76
C LEU A 252 -8.40 -35.95 -7.30
N GLU A 253 -8.19 -36.19 -8.60
CA GLU A 253 -8.39 -37.50 -9.24
C GLU A 253 -7.53 -38.58 -8.58
N ARG A 254 -6.27 -38.26 -8.27
CA ARG A 254 -5.36 -39.21 -7.65
C ARG A 254 -5.73 -39.50 -6.20
N ILE A 255 -6.16 -38.49 -5.44
CA ILE A 255 -6.67 -38.64 -4.08
C ILE A 255 -7.93 -39.51 -4.09
N ASN A 256 -8.87 -39.28 -5.01
CA ASN A 256 -10.09 -40.09 -5.15
C ASN A 256 -9.74 -41.57 -5.39
N SER A 257 -8.84 -41.79 -6.36
CA SER A 257 -8.37 -43.11 -6.75
C SER A 257 -7.62 -43.84 -5.63
N SER A 258 -7.09 -43.12 -4.64
CA SER A 258 -6.40 -43.70 -3.49
C SER A 258 -7.37 -44.34 -2.47
N GLY A 259 -8.68 -44.30 -2.72
CA GLY A 259 -9.72 -44.80 -1.81
C GLY A 259 -10.12 -43.78 -0.74
N PHE A 260 -9.76 -42.50 -0.92
CA PHE A 260 -10.27 -41.39 -0.11
C PHE A 260 -11.60 -40.93 -0.70
N ASP A 261 -12.71 -41.31 -0.06
CA ASP A 261 -14.05 -40.91 -0.49
C ASP A 261 -14.32 -39.44 -0.15
N MET A 262 -14.24 -38.60 -1.19
CA MET A 262 -14.51 -37.17 -1.13
C MET A 262 -16.00 -36.81 -1.04
N LYS A 263 -16.93 -37.76 -1.20
CA LYS A 263 -18.38 -37.55 -1.02
C LYS A 263 -18.83 -37.82 0.41
N ASN A 264 -18.07 -38.60 1.17
CA ASN A 264 -18.42 -38.95 2.53
C ASN A 264 -18.01 -37.85 3.53
N THR A 265 -19.01 -37.19 4.12
CA THR A 265 -18.84 -36.12 5.11
C THR A 265 -18.03 -36.54 6.34
N SER A 266 -18.03 -37.82 6.73
CA SER A 266 -17.23 -38.32 7.88
C SER A 266 -15.72 -38.42 7.59
N THR A 267 -15.32 -38.60 6.32
CA THR A 267 -13.92 -38.54 5.88
C THR A 267 -13.46 -37.10 5.66
N ILE A 268 -14.39 -36.23 5.28
CA ILE A 268 -14.20 -34.78 5.12
C ILE A 268 -14.11 -34.06 6.49
N TYR A 269 -14.71 -34.63 7.54
CA TYR A 269 -14.72 -34.12 8.92
C TYR A 269 -14.06 -35.10 9.91
N ARG A 270 -12.78 -34.90 10.26
CA ARG A 270 -12.22 -35.54 11.47
C ARG A 270 -12.70 -34.80 12.73
N GLN A 271 -13.51 -35.46 13.54
CA GLN A 271 -14.07 -34.92 14.80
C GLN A 271 -12.96 -34.73 15.85
N GLY A 272 -12.64 -33.47 16.20
CA GLY A 272 -11.79 -33.13 17.34
C GLY A 272 -12.64 -33.00 18.62
N CYS A 273 -12.20 -33.60 19.73
CA CYS A 273 -12.94 -33.72 20.99
C CYS A 273 -13.27 -32.40 21.75
N PHE A 274 -13.00 -31.21 21.20
CA PHE A 274 -13.34 -29.94 21.84
C PHE A 274 -13.80 -28.92 20.80
N SER A 275 -15.08 -28.52 20.89
CA SER A 275 -15.72 -27.34 20.28
C SER A 275 -15.58 -27.14 18.75
N PHE A 276 -16.66 -27.42 17.98
CA PHE A 276 -16.97 -26.92 16.61
C PHE A 276 -15.78 -26.58 15.67
N SER A 277 -14.70 -27.35 15.68
CA SER A 277 -13.55 -27.18 14.77
C SER A 277 -13.50 -28.38 13.83
N PHE A 278 -14.03 -28.16 12.63
CA PHE A 278 -13.98 -29.10 11.54
C PHE A 278 -12.60 -29.03 10.87
N LYS A 279 -11.82 -30.12 10.87
CA LYS A 279 -10.54 -30.19 10.15
C LYS A 279 -10.76 -30.54 8.67
N THR A 280 -10.55 -29.56 7.78
CA THR A 280 -10.53 -29.71 6.32
C THR A 280 -9.38 -30.63 5.90
N VAL A 281 -9.60 -31.63 5.03
CA VAL A 281 -8.51 -32.52 4.57
C VAL A 281 -7.89 -32.07 3.23
N LEU A 282 -8.66 -31.41 2.36
CA LEU A 282 -8.25 -31.06 0.99
C LEU A 282 -7.54 -29.69 0.83
N GLY A 283 -7.49 -28.86 1.88
CA GLY A 283 -6.93 -27.50 1.79
C GLY A 283 -7.56 -26.69 0.66
N LEU A 284 -6.73 -26.02 -0.17
CA LEU A 284 -7.20 -25.23 -1.33
C LEU A 284 -7.61 -26.06 -2.55
N LEU A 285 -7.38 -27.38 -2.57
CA LEU A 285 -7.84 -28.23 -3.67
C LEU A 285 -9.37 -28.25 -3.77
N VAL A 286 -10.07 -28.03 -2.65
CA VAL A 286 -11.54 -27.95 -2.62
C VAL A 286 -12.11 -26.87 -3.55
N CYS A 287 -11.31 -25.85 -3.89
CA CYS A 287 -11.71 -24.76 -4.77
C CYS A 287 -11.88 -25.19 -6.23
N PHE A 288 -11.40 -26.38 -6.59
CA PHE A 288 -11.44 -26.95 -7.95
C PHE A 288 -12.27 -28.23 -8.02
N TYR A 289 -13.12 -28.47 -7.01
CA TYR A 289 -13.98 -29.65 -6.96
C TYR A 289 -14.99 -29.64 -8.12
N ASP A 290 -15.11 -30.75 -8.85
CA ASP A 290 -15.88 -30.85 -10.09
C ASP A 290 -17.00 -31.92 -10.07
N ASP A 291 -16.92 -32.94 -9.21
CA ASP A 291 -17.90 -34.04 -9.11
C ASP A 291 -19.18 -33.63 -8.36
N MET A 292 -20.04 -32.89 -9.06
CA MET A 292 -21.31 -32.35 -8.57
C MET A 292 -22.50 -33.31 -8.77
N GLU A 293 -22.30 -34.45 -9.43
CA GLU A 293 -23.39 -35.37 -9.78
C GLU A 293 -23.96 -36.07 -8.54
N GLN A 294 -25.30 -35.99 -8.39
CA GLN A 294 -26.06 -36.60 -7.30
C GLN A 294 -25.64 -36.12 -5.89
N MET A 295 -25.09 -34.90 -5.79
CA MET A 295 -24.65 -34.32 -4.52
C MET A 295 -25.84 -33.94 -3.61
N ASP A 296 -25.77 -34.38 -2.34
CA ASP A 296 -26.73 -34.01 -1.30
C ASP A 296 -26.48 -32.59 -0.75
N ALA A 297 -27.55 -31.92 -0.31
CA ALA A 297 -27.50 -30.56 0.23
C ALA A 297 -26.62 -30.42 1.49
N ALA A 298 -26.46 -31.48 2.31
CA ALA A 298 -25.53 -31.47 3.44
C ALA A 298 -24.06 -31.51 3.00
N VAL A 299 -23.76 -32.27 1.94
CA VAL A 299 -22.42 -32.33 1.34
C VAL A 299 -22.06 -30.99 0.71
N ALA A 300 -23.00 -30.38 -0.03
CA ALA A 300 -22.80 -29.05 -0.61
C ALA A 300 -22.47 -27.99 0.45
N ARG A 301 -23.20 -27.96 1.58
CA ARG A 301 -22.91 -27.05 2.70
C ARG A 301 -21.54 -27.32 3.34
N ALA A 302 -21.15 -28.58 3.46
CA ALA A 302 -19.83 -28.94 3.97
C ALA A 302 -18.71 -28.42 3.06
N LEU A 303 -18.86 -28.57 1.74
CA LEU A 303 -17.90 -28.06 0.75
C LEU A 303 -17.84 -26.53 0.77
N LEU A 304 -18.99 -25.84 0.80
CA LEU A 304 -19.03 -24.37 0.92
C LEU A 304 -18.27 -23.86 2.16
N HIS A 305 -18.40 -24.56 3.29
CA HIS A 305 -17.63 -24.21 4.49
C HIS A 305 -16.11 -24.40 4.32
N GLN A 306 -15.67 -25.39 3.55
CA GLN A 306 -14.25 -25.58 3.26
C GLN A 306 -13.70 -24.54 2.28
N MET A 307 -14.56 -24.02 1.41
CA MET A 307 -14.19 -23.03 0.40
C MET A 307 -13.96 -21.60 0.94
N ILE A 308 -14.05 -21.38 2.26
CA ILE A 308 -13.73 -20.08 2.88
C ILE A 308 -12.34 -19.61 2.49
N LYS A 309 -11.37 -20.54 2.43
CA LYS A 309 -9.97 -20.23 2.10
C LYS A 309 -9.74 -19.99 0.62
N CYS A 310 -10.71 -20.24 -0.26
CA CYS A 310 -10.53 -20.05 -1.71
C CYS A 310 -10.30 -18.59 -2.11
N ASN A 311 -10.65 -17.64 -1.24
CA ASN A 311 -10.27 -16.23 -1.41
C ASN A 311 -8.75 -16.00 -1.40
N GLN A 312 -7.95 -16.97 -0.92
CA GLN A 312 -6.49 -16.90 -0.90
C GLN A 312 -5.85 -17.24 -2.25
N LEU A 313 -6.61 -17.81 -3.21
CA LEU A 313 -6.09 -18.15 -4.54
C LEU A 313 -5.70 -16.89 -5.33
N ARG A 314 -4.54 -16.94 -6.00
CA ARG A 314 -3.99 -15.84 -6.82
C ARG A 314 -4.69 -15.67 -8.17
N GLY A 315 -5.43 -16.67 -8.62
CA GLY A 315 -6.15 -16.69 -9.90
C GLY A 315 -7.46 -17.47 -9.80
N PHE A 316 -8.18 -17.59 -10.92
CA PHE A 316 -9.38 -18.45 -11.06
C PHE A 316 -10.57 -18.12 -10.14
N GLN A 317 -10.62 -16.88 -9.62
CA GLN A 317 -11.69 -16.45 -8.73
C GLN A 317 -13.08 -16.52 -9.40
N ALA A 318 -13.16 -16.36 -10.73
CA ALA A 318 -14.44 -16.48 -11.44
C ALA A 318 -14.96 -17.93 -11.40
N GLU A 319 -14.09 -18.91 -11.64
CA GLU A 319 -14.39 -20.34 -11.55
C GLU A 319 -14.80 -20.73 -10.14
N VAL A 320 -14.08 -20.23 -9.13
CA VAL A 320 -14.43 -20.44 -7.72
C VAL A 320 -15.80 -19.87 -7.39
N GLN A 321 -16.10 -18.64 -7.84
CA GLN A 321 -17.41 -18.02 -7.61
C GLN A 321 -18.52 -18.76 -8.36
N LYS A 322 -18.26 -19.26 -9.57
CA LYS A 322 -19.16 -20.12 -10.32
C LYS A 322 -19.46 -21.40 -9.54
N LEU A 323 -18.43 -22.09 -9.05
CA LEU A 323 -18.56 -23.30 -8.24
C LEU A 323 -19.33 -23.02 -6.95
N LYS A 324 -19.03 -21.92 -6.24
CA LYS A 324 -19.80 -21.48 -5.07
C LYS A 324 -21.26 -21.22 -5.40
N SER A 325 -21.55 -20.58 -6.52
CA SER A 325 -22.93 -20.35 -6.98
C SER A 325 -23.66 -21.66 -7.30
N GLN A 326 -22.99 -22.64 -7.92
CA GLN A 326 -23.56 -23.96 -8.18
C GLN A 326 -23.83 -24.74 -6.89
N LEU A 327 -22.85 -24.78 -5.97
CA LEU A 327 -22.99 -25.41 -4.66
C LEU A 327 -24.08 -24.73 -3.81
N LEU A 328 -24.18 -23.40 -3.87
CA LEU A 328 -25.22 -22.64 -3.20
C LEU A 328 -26.61 -23.04 -3.71
N ASN A 329 -26.78 -23.20 -5.02
CA ASN A 329 -28.05 -23.67 -5.60
C ASN A 329 -28.42 -25.08 -5.12
N ILE A 330 -27.46 -26.00 -4.98
CA ILE A 330 -27.68 -27.36 -4.44
C ILE A 330 -28.00 -27.30 -2.94
N ALA A 331 -27.22 -26.52 -2.17
CA ALA A 331 -27.42 -26.34 -0.74
C ALA A 331 -28.80 -25.76 -0.38
N MET A 332 -29.40 -24.99 -1.30
CA MET A 332 -30.75 -24.42 -1.16
C MET A 332 -31.88 -25.37 -1.57
N GLN A 333 -31.60 -26.54 -2.15
CA GLN A 333 -32.66 -27.47 -2.56
C GLN A 333 -33.44 -27.99 -1.35
N ASN A 334 -34.77 -27.91 -1.41
CA ASN A 334 -35.70 -28.39 -0.39
C ASN A 334 -35.58 -27.72 1.01
N GLN A 335 -34.88 -26.58 1.13
CA GLN A 335 -34.75 -25.83 2.38
C GLN A 335 -35.06 -24.34 2.17
N THR A 336 -35.45 -23.62 3.23
CA THR A 336 -35.65 -22.17 3.14
C THR A 336 -34.34 -21.43 3.45
N LEU A 337 -34.11 -20.29 2.80
CA LEU A 337 -32.91 -19.48 3.03
C LEU A 337 -32.76 -19.05 4.51
N ASN A 338 -33.89 -18.84 5.19
CA ASN A 338 -33.93 -18.48 6.61
C ASN A 338 -33.30 -19.57 7.51
N ASP A 339 -33.55 -20.84 7.20
CA ASP A 339 -33.10 -21.96 8.04
C ASP A 339 -31.60 -22.26 7.86
N ILE A 340 -31.06 -21.94 6.68
CA ILE A 340 -29.73 -22.41 6.27
C ILE A 340 -28.66 -21.32 6.28
N LEU A 341 -29.02 -20.04 6.45
CA LEU A 341 -28.12 -18.89 6.33
C LEU A 341 -26.81 -19.07 7.12
N GLY A 342 -26.90 -19.54 8.37
CA GLY A 342 -25.74 -19.78 9.23
C GLY A 342 -24.81 -20.91 8.78
N SER A 343 -25.25 -21.75 7.84
CA SER A 343 -24.49 -22.89 7.30
C SER A 343 -23.90 -22.65 5.90
N LEU A 344 -24.22 -21.52 5.26
CA LEU A 344 -23.76 -21.17 3.91
C LEU A 344 -22.35 -20.56 3.88
N SER A 345 -21.76 -20.31 5.05
CA SER A 345 -20.37 -19.83 5.16
C SER A 345 -20.15 -18.51 4.39
N ASP A 346 -19.06 -18.35 3.64
CA ASP A 346 -18.75 -17.16 2.85
C ASP A 346 -19.47 -17.10 1.48
N ALA A 347 -20.15 -18.18 1.07
CA ALA A 347 -20.94 -18.21 -0.16
C ALA A 347 -22.18 -17.29 -0.10
N VAL A 348 -22.54 -16.84 1.10
CA VAL A 348 -23.58 -15.82 1.33
C VAL A 348 -23.32 -14.52 0.57
N VAL A 349 -22.06 -14.21 0.24
CA VAL A 349 -21.70 -13.03 -0.60
C VAL A 349 -22.22 -13.18 -2.03
N GLY A 350 -22.49 -14.41 -2.50
CA GLY A 350 -23.09 -14.67 -3.81
C GLY A 350 -24.61 -14.46 -3.87
N LEU A 351 -25.27 -14.15 -2.74
CA LEU A 351 -26.70 -13.88 -2.69
C LEU A 351 -27.01 -12.48 -3.22
N THR A 352 -28.08 -12.37 -4.01
CA THR A 352 -28.55 -11.08 -4.53
C THR A 352 -29.15 -10.22 -3.42
N SER A 353 -29.18 -8.89 -3.64
CA SER A 353 -29.89 -7.96 -2.75
C SER A 353 -31.36 -8.34 -2.55
N SER A 354 -32.01 -8.84 -3.60
CA SER A 354 -33.39 -9.35 -3.54
C SER A 354 -33.55 -10.60 -2.66
N GLN A 355 -32.61 -11.54 -2.71
CA GLN A 355 -32.60 -12.72 -1.83
C GLN A 355 -32.35 -12.31 -0.37
N LEU A 356 -31.40 -11.41 -0.12
CA LEU A 356 -31.09 -10.94 1.23
C LEU A 356 -32.26 -10.15 1.83
N GLU A 357 -32.99 -9.37 1.03
CA GLU A 357 -34.15 -8.62 1.50
C GLU A 357 -35.32 -9.54 1.91
N SER A 358 -35.42 -10.72 1.29
CA SER A 358 -36.44 -11.73 1.64
C SER A 358 -36.21 -12.44 2.98
N LEU A 359 -35.02 -12.29 3.57
CA LEU A 359 -34.68 -12.89 4.87
C LEU A 359 -35.49 -12.28 6.01
N SER A 360 -35.86 -13.12 6.97
CA SER A 360 -36.43 -12.64 8.24
C SER A 360 -35.33 -12.04 9.12
N PRO A 361 -35.65 -11.01 9.94
CA PRO A 361 -34.74 -10.47 10.95
C PRO A 361 -34.18 -11.54 11.90
N GLU A 362 -34.99 -12.53 12.27
CA GLU A 362 -34.62 -13.64 13.14
C GLU A 362 -33.56 -14.56 12.51
N ALA A 363 -33.68 -14.85 11.22
CA ALA A 363 -32.70 -15.66 10.51
C ALA A 363 -31.31 -14.99 10.50
N VAL A 364 -31.27 -13.68 10.24
CA VAL A 364 -30.01 -12.90 10.26
C VAL A 364 -29.42 -12.85 11.67
N HIS A 365 -30.26 -12.67 12.70
CA HIS A 365 -29.82 -12.69 14.10
C HIS A 365 -29.19 -14.05 14.47
N ASN A 366 -29.86 -15.16 14.16
CA ASN A 366 -29.36 -16.51 14.47
C ASN A 366 -28.08 -16.85 13.71
N ALA A 367 -27.85 -16.26 12.53
CA ALA A 367 -26.68 -16.50 11.70
C ALA A 367 -25.49 -15.55 11.97
N ILE A 368 -25.61 -14.58 12.89
CA ILE A 368 -24.62 -13.49 13.04
C ILE A 368 -23.19 -13.98 13.33
N ALA A 369 -23.05 -15.08 14.08
CA ALA A 369 -21.76 -15.68 14.41
C ALA A 369 -21.03 -16.28 13.19
N THR A 370 -21.77 -16.64 12.13
CA THR A 370 -21.20 -17.04 10.84
C THR A 370 -20.93 -15.80 9.99
N LEU A 371 -21.91 -14.89 9.89
CA LEU A 371 -21.82 -13.70 9.02
C LEU A 371 -20.67 -12.77 9.43
N ASN A 372 -20.33 -12.71 10.71
CA ASN A 372 -19.23 -11.88 11.20
C ASN A 372 -17.83 -12.36 10.78
N GLN A 373 -17.71 -13.61 10.32
CA GLN A 373 -16.45 -14.20 9.81
C GLN A 373 -16.29 -13.99 8.30
N VAL A 374 -17.34 -13.54 7.62
CA VAL A 374 -17.37 -13.39 6.16
C VAL A 374 -16.76 -12.04 5.76
N SER A 375 -15.89 -12.08 4.76
CA SER A 375 -15.29 -10.93 4.10
C SER A 375 -15.78 -10.78 2.66
N GLY A 376 -15.61 -9.60 2.06
CA GLY A 376 -15.93 -9.37 0.65
C GLY A 376 -17.39 -8.99 0.39
N TRP A 377 -18.13 -8.58 1.42
CA TRP A 377 -19.49 -8.08 1.29
C TRP A 377 -19.57 -6.86 0.37
N ALA A 378 -20.58 -6.87 -0.51
CA ALA A 378 -20.98 -5.69 -1.27
C ALA A 378 -21.63 -4.65 -0.34
N LYS A 379 -21.54 -3.36 -0.65
CA LYS A 379 -22.07 -2.29 0.22
C LYS A 379 -23.59 -2.44 0.41
N SER A 380 -24.30 -2.80 -0.67
CA SER A 380 -25.75 -3.04 -0.60
C SER A 380 -26.11 -4.20 0.33
N GLN A 381 -25.36 -5.30 0.28
CA GLN A 381 -25.55 -6.47 1.14
C GLN A 381 -25.35 -6.12 2.61
N VAL A 382 -24.29 -5.37 2.93
CA VAL A 382 -24.01 -4.91 4.29
C VAL A 382 -25.15 -4.05 4.82
N MET A 383 -25.69 -3.12 4.01
CA MET A 383 -26.84 -2.29 4.40
C MET A 383 -28.08 -3.14 4.72
N ILE A 384 -28.40 -4.12 3.88
CA ILE A 384 -29.56 -5.01 4.06
C ILE A 384 -29.39 -5.83 5.34
N LEU A 385 -28.29 -6.57 5.47
CA LEU A 385 -28.05 -7.47 6.60
C LEU A 385 -28.00 -6.72 7.93
N SER A 386 -27.35 -5.55 7.96
CA SER A 386 -27.30 -4.72 9.16
C SER A 386 -28.68 -4.23 9.57
N SER A 387 -29.48 -3.76 8.61
CA SER A 387 -30.86 -3.33 8.86
C SER A 387 -31.71 -4.47 9.42
N LYS A 388 -31.64 -5.67 8.83
CA LYS A 388 -32.36 -6.86 9.31
C LYS A 388 -31.94 -7.24 10.73
N TYR A 389 -30.64 -7.34 11.00
CA TYR A 389 -30.11 -7.66 12.34
C TYR A 389 -30.62 -6.67 13.40
N LEU A 390 -30.53 -5.37 13.11
CA LEU A 390 -30.95 -4.32 14.05
C LEU A 390 -32.48 -4.27 14.26
N SER A 391 -33.26 -4.63 13.24
CA SER A 391 -34.72 -4.69 13.37
C SER A 391 -35.18 -5.79 14.34
N TYR A 392 -34.40 -6.86 14.52
CA TYR A 392 -34.66 -7.90 15.51
C TYR A 392 -34.32 -7.45 16.93
N GLU A 393 -33.12 -6.88 17.11
CA GLU A 393 -32.59 -6.44 18.41
C GLU A 393 -33.40 -5.30 19.04
N LYS A 394 -34.08 -4.49 18.22
CA LYS A 394 -34.90 -3.30 18.59
C LYS A 394 -34.12 -2.16 19.25
N VAL A 395 -33.05 -2.45 19.99
CA VAL A 395 -32.18 -1.46 20.66
C VAL A 395 -30.74 -1.69 20.22
N LEU A 396 -30.13 -0.61 19.72
CA LEU A 396 -28.72 -0.63 19.36
C LEU A 396 -27.87 -0.53 20.64
N SER A 397 -27.11 -1.58 20.95
CA SER A 397 -26.22 -1.66 22.13
C SER A 397 -24.79 -2.02 21.72
N PHE A 398 -23.82 -1.76 22.61
CA PHE A 398 -22.42 -2.16 22.39
C PHE A 398 -22.30 -3.68 22.14
N TYR A 399 -23.07 -4.47 22.90
CA TYR A 399 -23.08 -5.94 22.76
C TYR A 399 -23.49 -6.34 21.35
N ASN A 400 -24.59 -5.79 20.82
CA ASN A 400 -25.10 -6.14 19.50
C ASN A 400 -24.09 -5.78 18.38
N ILE A 401 -23.49 -4.60 18.48
CA ILE A 401 -22.47 -4.13 17.51
C ILE A 401 -21.22 -5.01 17.56
N SER A 402 -20.81 -5.47 18.75
CA SER A 402 -19.64 -6.34 18.90
C SER A 402 -19.80 -7.70 18.18
N GLN A 403 -21.03 -8.14 17.91
CA GLN A 403 -21.31 -9.39 17.20
C GLN A 403 -21.26 -9.25 15.67
N MET A 404 -21.38 -8.03 15.13
CA MET A 404 -21.64 -7.79 13.70
C MET A 404 -20.42 -7.92 12.77
N GLY A 405 -19.19 -7.88 13.29
CA GLY A 405 -17.97 -7.94 12.46
C GLY A 405 -17.95 -6.84 11.38
N ALA A 406 -17.71 -7.21 10.12
CA ALA A 406 -17.69 -6.27 8.99
C ALA A 406 -19.05 -5.59 8.73
N LEU A 407 -20.16 -6.17 9.19
CA LEU A 407 -21.50 -5.61 9.01
C LEU A 407 -21.70 -4.31 9.80
N VAL A 408 -20.84 -3.99 10.78
CA VAL A 408 -20.91 -2.72 11.53
C VAL A 408 -20.91 -1.49 10.60
N THR A 409 -20.28 -1.59 9.43
CA THR A 409 -20.24 -0.52 8.42
C THR A 409 -21.60 -0.23 7.77
N GLY A 410 -22.60 -1.10 7.93
CA GLY A 410 -23.97 -0.88 7.43
C GLY A 410 -24.91 -0.21 8.42
N ILE A 411 -24.46 0.06 9.65
CA ILE A 411 -25.26 0.78 10.66
C ILE A 411 -25.40 2.24 10.22
N SER A 412 -26.63 2.74 10.10
CA SER A 412 -26.83 4.10 9.62
C SER A 412 -26.22 5.16 10.55
N THR A 413 -25.77 6.27 9.97
CA THR A 413 -25.24 7.42 10.72
C THR A 413 -26.22 7.90 11.79
N GLN A 414 -27.52 7.93 11.46
CA GLN A 414 -28.58 8.32 12.38
C GLN A 414 -28.73 7.34 13.56
N SER A 415 -28.50 6.04 13.35
CA SER A 415 -28.55 5.03 14.41
C SER A 415 -27.41 5.23 15.40
N PHE A 416 -26.18 5.44 14.92
CA PHE A 416 -25.05 5.79 15.78
C PHE A 416 -25.29 7.09 16.56
N TYR A 417 -25.83 8.12 15.91
CA TYR A 417 -26.14 9.39 16.56
C TYR A 417 -27.24 9.29 17.63
N SER A 418 -28.12 8.28 17.52
CA SER A 418 -29.21 8.06 18.48
C SER A 418 -28.77 7.26 19.72
N MET A 419 -27.64 6.55 19.63
CA MET A 419 -27.12 5.63 20.66
C MET A 419 -26.66 6.33 21.95
N ASN A 420 -26.58 5.59 23.06
CA ASN A 420 -26.06 6.13 24.32
C ASN A 420 -24.57 6.49 24.21
N PRO A 421 -24.14 7.71 24.58
CA PRO A 421 -22.72 8.12 24.56
C PRO A 421 -21.77 7.17 25.31
N LYS A 422 -22.23 6.54 26.39
CA LYS A 422 -21.42 5.57 27.15
C LYS A 422 -21.15 4.29 26.36
N GLU A 423 -22.14 3.80 25.62
CA GLU A 423 -21.97 2.62 24.77
C GLU A 423 -21.12 2.94 23.54
N LEU A 424 -21.28 4.12 22.93
CA LEU A 424 -20.40 4.59 21.85
C LEU A 424 -18.93 4.68 22.31
N SER A 425 -18.70 5.12 23.54
CA SER A 425 -17.36 5.14 24.13
C SER A 425 -16.79 3.73 24.31
N GLN A 426 -17.62 2.73 24.60
CA GLN A 426 -17.22 1.32 24.64
C GLN A 426 -16.91 0.77 23.23
N ILE A 427 -17.65 1.16 22.19
CA ILE A 427 -17.36 0.77 20.80
C ILE A 427 -15.97 1.26 20.38
N ILE A 428 -15.64 2.50 20.74
CA ILE A 428 -14.33 3.10 20.41
C ILE A 428 -13.18 2.35 21.10
N ARG A 429 -13.40 1.84 22.32
CA ARG A 429 -12.39 1.12 23.11
C ARG A 429 -12.35 -0.40 22.84
N GLY A 430 -13.46 -0.98 22.37
CA GLY A 430 -13.70 -2.41 22.31
C GLY A 430 -13.13 -3.08 21.06
N THR A 431 -13.44 -4.37 20.88
CA THR A 431 -13.01 -5.19 19.73
C THR A 431 -13.49 -4.66 18.37
N THR A 432 -14.51 -3.81 18.36
CA THR A 432 -15.01 -3.12 17.16
C THR A 432 -14.06 -2.02 16.66
N SER A 433 -13.05 -1.64 17.44
CA SER A 433 -12.10 -0.58 17.06
C SER A 433 -11.39 -0.84 15.74
N GLN A 434 -11.21 -2.12 15.37
CA GLN A 434 -10.60 -2.53 14.11
C GLN A 434 -11.41 -2.13 12.87
N TYR A 435 -12.73 -1.95 12.99
CA TYR A 435 -13.63 -1.57 11.90
C TYR A 435 -13.93 -0.06 11.86
N LEU A 436 -13.46 0.72 12.86
CA LEU A 436 -13.65 2.17 12.86
C LEU A 436 -13.06 2.87 11.62
N PRO A 437 -11.89 2.46 11.08
CA PRO A 437 -11.36 3.04 9.85
C PRO A 437 -12.26 2.81 8.63
N ASP A 438 -13.04 1.71 8.63
CA ASP A 438 -13.91 1.32 7.52
C ASP A 438 -15.28 2.03 7.55
N LEU A 439 -15.61 2.69 8.67
CA LEU A 439 -16.81 3.53 8.77
C LEU A 439 -16.72 4.73 7.82
N SER A 440 -17.86 5.10 7.24
CA SER A 440 -17.97 6.30 6.41
C SER A 440 -17.63 7.56 7.21
N PRO A 441 -17.12 8.62 6.56
CA PRO A 441 -16.89 9.89 7.25
C PRO A 441 -18.14 10.45 7.95
N ALA A 442 -19.33 10.22 7.39
CA ALA A 442 -20.60 10.62 8.01
C ALA A 442 -20.87 9.83 9.30
N GLN A 443 -20.68 8.50 9.29
CA GLN A 443 -20.84 7.64 10.47
C GLN A 443 -19.86 8.03 11.58
N GLN A 444 -18.59 8.21 11.23
CA GLN A 444 -17.53 8.66 12.16
C GLN A 444 -17.92 10.00 12.82
N GLN A 445 -18.39 10.95 12.02
CA GLN A 445 -18.85 12.24 12.52
C GLN A 445 -20.13 12.14 13.37
N GLY A 446 -21.05 11.23 13.05
CA GLY A 446 -22.25 10.95 13.84
C GLY A 446 -21.91 10.48 15.25
N ILE A 447 -20.98 9.53 15.37
CA ILE A 447 -20.45 9.03 16.65
C ILE A 447 -19.83 10.18 17.46
N LEU A 448 -18.90 10.94 16.85
CA LEU A 448 -18.22 12.05 17.53
C LEU A 448 -19.18 13.14 17.98
N ARG A 449 -20.15 13.51 17.14
CA ARG A 449 -21.13 14.55 17.47
C ARG A 449 -22.01 14.14 18.65
N LYS A 450 -22.39 12.86 18.74
CA LYS A 450 -23.18 12.33 19.85
C LYS A 450 -22.39 12.30 21.16
N ILE A 451 -21.14 11.84 21.12
CA ILE A 451 -20.27 11.84 22.30
C ILE A 451 -20.04 13.28 22.80
N ALA A 452 -19.78 14.22 21.89
CA ALA A 452 -19.57 15.63 22.24
C ALA A 452 -20.80 16.29 22.88
N ALA A 453 -22.02 15.89 22.48
CA ALA A 453 -23.26 16.41 23.04
C ALA A 453 -23.51 15.99 24.50
N SER A 454 -22.82 14.96 25.01
CA SER A 454 -23.03 14.41 26.35
C SER A 454 -22.42 15.22 27.50
N GLY A 455 -21.61 16.25 27.19
CA GLY A 455 -20.94 17.10 28.19
C GLY A 455 -19.65 16.50 28.79
N ASP A 456 -19.43 15.19 28.69
CA ASP A 456 -18.25 14.48 29.20
C ASP A 456 -17.18 14.22 28.11
N PHE A 457 -17.07 15.12 27.12
CA PHE A 457 -16.12 14.95 26.01
C PHE A 457 -14.66 14.87 26.49
N SER A 458 -14.34 15.48 27.63
CA SER A 458 -12.97 15.50 28.18
C SER A 458 -12.45 14.11 28.55
N SER A 459 -13.30 13.25 29.12
CA SER A 459 -12.91 11.87 29.45
C SER A 459 -12.82 11.03 28.16
N SER A 460 -13.82 11.12 27.29
CA SER A 460 -13.88 10.35 26.04
C SER A 460 -12.72 10.63 25.07
N VAL A 461 -12.22 11.88 25.01
CA VAL A 461 -11.08 12.24 24.14
C VAL A 461 -9.81 11.48 24.51
N LYS A 462 -9.61 11.15 25.80
CA LYS A 462 -8.43 10.38 26.22
C LYS A 462 -8.48 8.95 25.69
N ASP A 463 -9.68 8.41 25.52
CA ASP A 463 -9.93 7.02 25.14
C ASP A 463 -9.91 6.79 23.63
N ILE A 464 -10.10 7.84 22.82
CA ILE A 464 -10.01 7.75 21.38
C ILE A 464 -8.55 7.51 20.98
N GLN A 465 -8.26 6.39 20.31
CA GLN A 465 -6.92 6.01 19.86
C GLN A 465 -6.83 5.92 18.33
N GLY A 466 -5.60 5.87 17.81
CA GLY A 466 -5.30 5.59 16.41
C GLY A 466 -5.90 6.62 15.43
N ALA A 467 -6.33 6.13 14.27
CA ALA A 467 -6.82 6.94 13.16
C ALA A 467 -8.10 7.71 13.46
N PHE A 468 -8.94 7.27 14.42
CA PHE A 468 -10.21 7.94 14.72
C PHE A 468 -10.00 9.30 15.41
N PHE A 469 -8.87 9.49 16.12
CA PHE A 469 -8.57 10.76 16.80
C PHE A 469 -8.43 11.94 15.81
N LYS A 470 -7.95 11.65 14.60
CA LYS A 470 -7.79 12.67 13.56
C LYS A 470 -9.11 13.25 13.08
N GLU A 471 -10.27 12.66 13.40
CA GLU A 471 -11.58 13.21 13.03
C GLU A 471 -12.06 14.29 14.01
N ILE A 472 -11.50 14.37 15.23
CA ILE A 472 -11.91 15.36 16.25
C ILE A 472 -11.69 16.80 15.73
N PRO A 473 -12.72 17.67 15.73
CA PRO A 473 -12.57 19.06 15.29
C PRO A 473 -11.57 19.86 16.11
N LEU A 474 -10.79 20.74 15.46
CA LEU A 474 -9.82 21.59 16.16
C LEU A 474 -10.49 22.46 17.25
N SER A 475 -11.69 22.97 16.97
CA SER A 475 -12.47 23.79 17.92
C SER A 475 -12.87 23.05 19.20
N TYR A 476 -12.93 21.72 19.17
CA TYR A 476 -13.20 20.90 20.36
C TYR A 476 -11.93 20.73 21.20
N LEU A 477 -10.77 20.52 20.56
CA LEU A 477 -9.49 20.43 21.25
C LEU A 477 -9.16 21.71 22.02
N TRP A 478 -9.52 22.88 21.48
CA TRP A 478 -9.31 24.17 22.14
C TRP A 478 -10.04 24.34 23.47
N LYS A 479 -11.18 23.68 23.63
CA LYS A 479 -12.02 23.78 24.84
C LYS A 479 -11.53 22.89 25.98
N GLN A 480 -10.59 21.99 25.69
CA GLN A 480 -10.11 20.99 26.63
C GLN A 480 -8.82 21.44 27.31
N THR A 481 -8.64 21.00 28.56
CA THR A 481 -7.44 21.26 29.34
C THR A 481 -6.83 19.94 29.83
N GLY A 482 -5.55 19.94 30.19
CA GLY A 482 -4.90 18.77 30.79
C GLY A 482 -4.33 17.75 29.80
N TYR A 483 -4.09 18.13 28.54
CA TYR A 483 -3.29 17.31 27.62
C TYR A 483 -1.83 17.20 28.11
N ASN A 484 -1.24 16.02 27.91
CA ASN A 484 0.18 15.77 28.10
C ASN A 484 0.70 14.88 26.96
N SER A 485 2.03 14.76 26.83
CA SER A 485 2.67 13.94 25.78
C SER A 485 2.25 12.47 25.85
N SER A 486 2.10 11.91 27.05
CA SER A 486 1.71 10.50 27.24
C SER A 486 0.31 10.17 26.70
N ILE A 487 -0.67 11.08 26.85
CA ILE A 487 -2.04 10.88 26.32
C ILE A 487 -2.04 10.92 24.80
N MET A 488 -1.14 11.71 24.20
CA MET A 488 -1.01 11.89 22.75
C MET A 488 -0.26 10.74 22.07
N LYS A 489 0.39 9.86 22.84
CA LYS A 489 1.00 8.65 22.31
C LYS A 489 -0.10 7.75 21.72
N GLU A 490 0.21 7.08 20.60
CA GLU A 490 -0.70 6.17 19.86
C GLU A 490 -1.91 6.83 19.17
N LYS A 491 -1.99 8.18 19.14
CA LYS A 491 -3.05 8.91 18.43
C LYS A 491 -2.55 9.47 17.11
N GLU A 492 -3.29 9.26 16.03
CA GLU A 492 -3.01 9.95 14.76
C GLU A 492 -3.57 11.37 14.78
N LEU A 493 -2.75 12.33 14.35
CA LEU A 493 -3.11 13.76 14.34
C LEU A 493 -3.17 14.32 12.92
N ARG A 494 -4.16 15.18 12.66
CA ARG A 494 -4.11 16.12 11.53
C ARG A 494 -3.02 17.16 11.78
N ARG A 495 -2.47 17.77 10.72
CA ARG A 495 -1.46 18.82 10.85
C ARG A 495 -1.95 20.01 11.68
N SER A 496 -3.20 20.43 11.49
CA SER A 496 -3.86 21.46 12.29
C SER A 496 -3.89 21.15 13.79
N GLN A 497 -4.33 19.94 14.15
CA GLN A 497 -4.36 19.45 15.53
C GLN A 497 -2.95 19.38 16.12
N ALA A 498 -1.98 18.84 15.38
CA ALA A 498 -0.60 18.71 15.83
C ALA A 498 0.06 20.08 16.06
N LEU A 499 -0.16 21.07 15.18
CA LEU A 499 0.34 22.44 15.35
C LEU A 499 -0.18 23.06 16.65
N TYR A 500 -1.49 22.97 16.89
CA TYR A 500 -2.09 23.47 18.11
C TYR A 500 -1.56 22.76 19.38
N LEU A 501 -1.54 21.43 19.37
CA LEU A 501 -1.09 20.63 20.52
C LEU A 501 0.41 20.82 20.80
N CYS A 502 1.24 20.95 19.76
CA CYS A 502 2.66 21.22 19.89
C CYS A 502 2.90 22.62 20.51
N GLU A 503 2.17 23.64 20.06
CA GLU A 503 2.23 24.98 20.64
C GLU A 503 1.79 24.97 22.12
N LEU A 504 0.71 24.25 22.45
CA LEU A 504 0.21 24.15 23.82
C LEU A 504 1.21 23.44 24.75
N LEU A 505 1.78 22.30 24.30
CA LEU A 505 2.62 21.43 25.11
C LEU A 505 4.07 21.92 25.21
N SER A 506 4.58 22.65 24.22
CA SER A 506 5.93 23.24 24.24
C SER A 506 6.14 24.27 25.35
N LYS A 507 5.06 24.87 25.87
CA LYS A 507 5.11 25.79 27.02
C LYS A 507 5.46 25.10 28.34
N LYS A 508 5.31 23.77 28.44
CA LYS A 508 5.44 23.00 29.69
C LYS A 508 6.43 21.84 29.62
N ASN A 509 6.74 21.35 28.42
CA ASN A 509 7.58 20.17 28.22
C ASN A 509 8.87 20.51 27.48
N TYR A 510 9.90 19.69 27.66
CA TYR A 510 11.11 19.80 26.85
C TYR A 510 10.84 19.35 25.42
N PRO A 511 11.54 19.89 24.41
CA PRO A 511 11.37 19.48 23.02
C PRO A 511 11.45 17.97 22.81
N VAL A 512 12.29 17.26 23.56
CA VAL A 512 12.46 15.80 23.47
C VAL A 512 11.16 15.03 23.76
N ASP A 513 10.38 15.48 24.74
CA ASP A 513 9.11 14.84 25.10
C ASP A 513 8.08 14.96 23.97
N LEU A 514 8.11 16.06 23.23
CA LEU A 514 7.24 16.28 22.07
C LEU A 514 7.64 15.39 20.90
N LEU A 515 8.94 15.29 20.63
CA LEU A 515 9.49 14.50 19.52
C LEU A 515 9.27 13.00 19.71
N SER A 516 9.46 12.51 20.94
CA SER A 516 9.26 11.10 21.28
C SER A 516 7.81 10.61 21.17
N THR A 517 6.85 11.54 21.08
CA THR A 517 5.42 11.22 20.88
C THR A 517 5.11 10.81 19.43
N GLY A 518 5.99 11.10 18.46
CA GLY A 518 5.84 10.74 17.04
C GLY A 518 4.88 11.67 16.28
N GLN A 519 3.58 11.57 16.51
CA GLN A 519 2.57 12.30 15.71
C GLN A 519 2.57 13.82 15.94
N LEU A 520 3.08 14.29 17.09
CA LEU A 520 3.28 15.72 17.38
C LEU A 520 4.37 16.36 16.51
N VAL A 521 5.24 15.56 15.88
CA VAL A 521 6.30 16.05 14.98
C VAL A 521 5.70 16.83 13.78
N LYS A 522 4.48 16.49 13.36
CA LYS A 522 3.71 17.26 12.35
C LYS A 522 3.50 18.74 12.72
N GLY A 523 3.49 19.04 14.02
CA GLY A 523 3.24 20.37 14.57
C GLY A 523 4.49 21.16 14.93
N VAL A 524 5.68 20.56 14.81
CA VAL A 524 6.94 21.23 15.19
C VAL A 524 7.26 22.32 14.18
N THR A 525 7.16 23.58 14.61
CA THR A 525 7.41 24.74 13.75
C THR A 525 8.91 24.96 13.50
N CYS A 526 9.25 25.63 12.40
CA CYS A 526 10.63 26.02 12.13
C CYS A 526 11.23 26.92 13.21
N GLN A 527 10.43 27.78 13.83
CA GLN A 527 10.85 28.59 14.97
C GLN A 527 11.26 27.71 16.17
N LEU A 528 10.50 26.64 16.46
CA LEU A 528 10.84 25.71 17.51
C LEU A 528 12.16 24.99 17.19
N ILE A 529 12.33 24.47 15.97
CA ILE A 529 13.58 23.83 15.50
C ILE A 529 14.78 24.77 15.66
N GLU A 530 14.63 26.02 15.26
CA GLU A 530 15.70 27.03 15.34
C GLU A 530 16.10 27.34 16.78
N SER A 531 15.12 27.43 17.68
CA SER A 531 15.32 27.72 19.10
C SER A 531 15.97 26.59 19.90
N MET A 532 16.01 25.36 19.38
CA MET A 532 16.64 24.23 20.08
C MET A 532 18.15 24.46 20.27
N GLY A 533 18.66 24.19 21.47
CA GLY A 533 20.10 24.16 21.73
C GLY A 533 20.79 23.12 20.84
N MET A 534 22.04 23.37 20.44
CA MET A 534 22.77 22.53 19.49
C MET A 534 22.89 21.07 19.97
N ASP A 535 23.28 20.87 21.24
CA ASP A 535 23.43 19.52 21.80
C ASP A 535 22.10 18.77 21.86
N ILE A 536 21.03 19.46 22.27
CA ILE A 536 19.67 18.87 22.33
C ILE A 536 19.22 18.48 20.92
N PHE A 537 19.43 19.35 19.92
CA PHE A 537 19.06 19.08 18.54
C PHE A 537 19.81 17.87 17.98
N LEU A 538 21.14 17.84 18.10
CA LEU A 538 21.97 16.77 17.56
C LEU A 538 21.70 15.43 18.23
N ASN A 539 21.55 15.41 19.56
CA ASN A 539 21.28 14.17 20.32
C ASN A 539 19.89 13.58 20.02
N ASN A 540 18.94 14.40 19.57
CA ASN A 540 17.55 13.99 19.35
C ASN A 540 17.13 13.97 17.87
N PHE A 541 18.06 14.23 16.95
CA PHE A 541 17.77 14.28 15.51
C PHE A 541 17.14 12.98 14.98
N LYS A 542 17.52 11.83 15.55
CA LYS A 542 16.95 10.52 15.21
C LYS A 542 15.42 10.46 15.30
N PHE A 543 14.79 11.24 16.17
CA PHE A 543 13.32 11.30 16.22
C PHE A 543 12.73 11.92 14.96
N PHE A 544 13.37 12.93 14.38
CA PHE A 544 12.95 13.49 13.10
C PHE A 544 13.22 12.52 11.96
N GLU A 545 14.41 11.91 11.94
CA GLU A 545 14.80 10.92 10.93
C GLU A 545 13.82 9.74 10.86
N ASN A 546 13.47 9.16 12.02
CA ASN A 546 12.51 8.06 12.11
C ASN A 546 11.07 8.46 11.73
N ASN A 547 10.74 9.76 11.75
CA ASN A 547 9.40 10.29 11.47
C ASN A 547 9.38 11.22 10.24
N LEU A 548 10.32 11.08 9.30
CA LEU A 548 10.40 11.94 8.10
C LEU A 548 9.11 11.99 7.29
N HIS A 549 8.40 10.87 7.17
CA HIS A 549 7.10 10.77 6.47
C HIS A 549 5.97 11.61 7.09
N LEU A 550 6.14 12.09 8.33
CA LEU A 550 5.18 12.98 8.99
C LEU A 550 5.52 14.47 8.78
N LEU A 551 6.75 14.78 8.38
CA LEU A 551 7.21 16.15 8.20
C LEU A 551 6.78 16.72 6.85
N SER A 552 6.57 18.05 6.81
CA SER A 552 6.44 18.77 5.55
C SER A 552 7.82 19.05 4.93
N PRO A 553 7.91 19.20 3.59
CA PRO A 553 9.14 19.66 2.94
C PRO A 553 9.68 20.98 3.52
N TYR A 554 8.80 21.87 4.00
CA TYR A 554 9.20 23.08 4.71
C TYR A 554 9.90 22.78 6.05
N GLN A 555 9.35 21.87 6.86
CA GLN A 555 10.01 21.45 8.11
C GLN A 555 11.36 20.78 7.85
N VAL A 556 11.45 19.92 6.82
CA VAL A 556 12.71 19.28 6.41
C VAL A 556 13.75 20.31 5.98
N ASN A 557 13.37 21.33 5.19
CA ASN A 557 14.24 22.45 4.85
C ASN A 557 14.76 23.18 6.10
N CYS A 558 13.91 23.38 7.11
CA CYS A 558 14.34 24.00 8.36
C CYS A 558 15.30 23.13 9.18
N LEU A 559 15.06 21.81 9.22
CA LEU A 559 15.99 20.86 9.83
C LEU A 559 17.35 20.90 9.13
N ALA A 560 17.37 20.91 7.79
CA ALA A 560 18.61 20.98 7.01
C ALA A 560 19.42 22.25 7.33
N TRP A 561 18.78 23.42 7.34
CA TRP A 561 19.45 24.67 7.70
C TRP A 561 19.93 24.70 9.15
N LYS A 562 19.17 24.13 10.10
CA LYS A 562 19.59 24.03 11.50
C LYS A 562 20.79 23.10 11.64
N PHE A 563 20.77 21.96 10.96
CA PHE A 563 21.85 20.99 10.97
C PHE A 563 23.12 21.56 10.34
N TRP A 564 23.00 22.24 9.20
CA TRP A 564 24.11 22.90 8.52
C TRP A 564 24.82 23.92 9.42
N LYS A 565 24.06 24.73 10.16
CA LYS A 565 24.60 25.70 11.11
C LYS A 565 25.23 25.05 12.35
N ALA A 566 24.72 23.90 12.79
CA ALA A 566 25.19 23.22 14.01
C ALA A 566 26.42 22.34 13.74
N SER A 567 26.43 21.57 12.65
CA SER A 567 27.51 20.67 12.26
C SER A 567 27.42 20.32 10.78
N ASN A 568 28.08 21.12 9.94
CA ASN A 568 28.16 20.89 8.50
C ASN A 568 28.94 19.60 8.15
N ALA A 569 30.01 19.27 8.89
CA ALA A 569 30.86 18.11 8.60
C ALA A 569 30.16 16.76 8.86
N SER A 570 29.11 16.74 9.67
CA SER A 570 28.36 15.53 10.01
C SER A 570 26.90 15.58 9.53
N ILE A 571 26.58 16.47 8.59
CA ILE A 571 25.21 16.58 8.08
C ILE A 571 24.80 15.26 7.41
N PRO A 572 23.62 14.70 7.78
CA PRO A 572 23.06 13.58 7.04
C PRO A 572 22.93 13.93 5.55
N PRO A 573 23.51 13.13 4.62
CA PRO A 573 23.59 13.50 3.20
C PRO A 573 22.24 13.84 2.56
N PHE A 574 21.16 13.16 2.97
CA PHE A 574 19.81 13.42 2.45
C PHE A 574 19.29 14.84 2.77
N LEU A 575 19.77 15.49 3.83
CA LEU A 575 19.37 16.86 4.16
C LEU A 575 19.93 17.90 3.18
N LEU A 576 21.03 17.59 2.49
CA LEU A 576 21.59 18.48 1.46
C LEU A 576 20.60 18.72 0.33
N LEU A 577 19.66 17.79 0.08
CA LEU A 577 18.60 17.96 -0.91
C LEU A 577 17.60 19.07 -0.59
N ALA A 578 17.44 19.36 0.70
CA ALA A 578 16.53 20.37 1.18
C ALA A 578 17.20 21.76 1.18
N LEU A 579 18.53 21.83 1.03
CA LEU A 579 19.30 23.06 0.84
C LEU A 579 19.35 23.49 -0.64
N PRO A 580 19.79 24.72 -0.95
CA PRO A 580 20.02 25.20 -2.32
C PRO A 580 20.89 24.27 -3.16
N VAL A 581 20.68 24.26 -4.48
CA VAL A 581 21.31 23.27 -5.40
C VAL A 581 22.84 23.29 -5.34
N GLU A 582 23.45 24.45 -5.05
CA GLU A 582 24.90 24.61 -4.97
C GLU A 582 25.50 23.75 -3.85
N TYR A 583 24.71 23.39 -2.83
CA TYR A 583 25.19 22.51 -1.75
C TYR A 583 25.37 21.05 -2.19
N LEU A 584 24.87 20.66 -3.37
CA LEU A 584 25.15 19.35 -3.94
C LEU A 584 26.62 19.20 -4.38
N GLU A 585 27.34 20.31 -4.61
CA GLU A 585 28.76 20.28 -4.97
C GLU A 585 29.64 19.72 -3.84
N TYR A 586 29.21 19.84 -2.59
CA TYR A 586 29.92 19.26 -1.44
C TYR A 586 29.93 17.73 -1.46
N ILE A 587 29.03 17.10 -2.24
CA ILE A 587 28.99 15.66 -2.39
C ILE A 587 30.06 15.26 -3.41
N SER A 588 31.20 14.77 -2.90
CA SER A 588 32.30 14.28 -3.73
C SER A 588 32.99 13.07 -3.10
N GLY A 589 33.60 12.24 -3.93
CA GLY A 589 34.40 11.08 -3.52
C GLY A 589 33.69 10.16 -2.52
N LEU A 590 34.16 10.18 -1.27
CA LEU A 590 33.71 9.29 -0.20
C LEU A 590 32.26 9.53 0.26
N LEU A 591 31.64 10.67 -0.07
CA LEU A 591 30.26 10.98 0.32
C LEU A 591 29.22 10.45 -0.66
N CYS A 592 29.62 9.98 -1.85
CA CYS A 592 28.69 9.50 -2.88
C CYS A 592 27.86 8.29 -2.44
N VAL A 593 28.50 7.26 -1.88
CA VAL A 593 27.79 6.04 -1.43
C VAL A 593 26.82 6.34 -0.28
N PRO A 594 27.23 7.01 0.82
CA PRO A 594 26.31 7.42 1.88
C PRO A 594 25.16 8.30 1.38
N PHE A 595 25.43 9.17 0.40
CA PHE A 595 24.41 9.99 -0.24
C PHE A 595 23.36 9.13 -0.94
N ILE A 596 23.76 8.32 -1.92
CA ILE A 596 22.82 7.47 -2.69
C ILE A 596 22.07 6.53 -1.76
N GLU A 597 22.74 5.90 -0.80
CA GLU A 597 22.10 4.97 0.14
C GLU A 597 21.03 5.67 1.00
N SER A 598 21.31 6.86 1.52
CA SER A 598 20.35 7.62 2.33
C SER A 598 19.12 8.06 1.52
N LEU A 599 19.33 8.37 0.24
CA LEU A 599 18.27 8.72 -0.69
C LEU A 599 17.45 7.52 -1.12
N GLY A 600 18.08 6.37 -1.38
CA GLY A 600 17.41 5.13 -1.74
C GLY A 600 16.46 4.61 -0.66
N LYS A 601 16.70 5.00 0.60
CA LYS A 601 15.87 4.69 1.77
C LYS A 601 14.72 5.69 2.00
N THR A 602 14.76 6.87 1.36
CA THR A 602 13.81 7.97 1.62
C THR A 602 13.00 8.31 0.37
N GLU A 603 11.69 8.54 0.50
CA GLU A 603 10.91 9.03 -0.65
C GLU A 603 11.32 10.47 -1.00
N MET A 604 11.84 10.70 -2.22
CA MET A 604 12.31 12.02 -2.65
C MET A 604 11.21 13.09 -2.62
N ASP A 605 9.97 12.69 -2.85
CA ASP A 605 8.80 13.58 -2.80
C ASP A 605 8.56 14.19 -1.42
N LEU A 606 8.99 13.52 -0.35
CA LEU A 606 8.91 14.02 1.03
C LEU A 606 9.94 15.13 1.30
N LEU A 607 11.08 15.10 0.60
CA LEU A 607 12.20 15.99 0.83
C LEU A 607 12.11 17.24 -0.04
N ASN A 608 11.64 17.10 -1.28
CA ASN A 608 11.65 18.21 -2.22
C ASN A 608 10.59 18.09 -3.35
N PRO A 609 9.62 19.01 -3.43
CA PRO A 609 8.59 18.98 -4.45
C PRO A 609 9.01 19.62 -5.78
N SER A 610 10.13 20.35 -5.85
CA SER A 610 10.55 21.07 -7.06
C SER A 610 11.16 20.13 -8.12
N LEU A 611 10.59 20.14 -9.33
CA LEU A 611 11.09 19.34 -10.46
C LEU A 611 12.54 19.68 -10.83
N HIS A 612 12.91 20.97 -10.80
CA HIS A 612 14.28 21.41 -11.11
C HIS A 612 15.29 20.79 -10.16
N LYS A 613 15.00 20.79 -8.86
CA LYS A 613 15.88 20.20 -7.86
C LYS A 613 15.96 18.69 -7.96
N LYS A 614 14.82 18.01 -8.19
CA LYS A 614 14.83 16.57 -8.45
C LYS A 614 15.78 16.23 -9.60
N ASN A 615 15.77 17.00 -10.69
CA ASN A 615 16.67 16.79 -11.81
C ASN A 615 18.14 17.01 -11.43
N ALA A 616 18.48 18.08 -10.71
CA ALA A 616 19.85 18.33 -10.26
C ALA A 616 20.38 17.23 -9.32
N VAL A 617 19.52 16.72 -8.44
CA VAL A 617 19.83 15.61 -7.53
C VAL A 617 20.07 14.33 -8.31
N LEU A 618 19.21 14.01 -9.26
CA LEU A 618 19.36 12.84 -10.12
C LEU A 618 20.64 12.92 -10.96
N GLN A 619 20.98 14.10 -11.48
CA GLN A 619 22.27 14.32 -12.15
C GLN A 619 23.44 14.03 -11.20
N LYS A 620 23.36 14.50 -9.95
CA LYS A 620 24.41 14.22 -8.95
C LYS A 620 24.52 12.73 -8.61
N VAL A 621 23.41 12.02 -8.52
CA VAL A 621 23.39 10.56 -8.35
C VAL A 621 24.08 9.86 -9.52
N GLN A 622 23.82 10.29 -10.75
CA GLN A 622 24.48 9.73 -11.95
C GLN A 622 25.99 9.96 -11.95
N GLU A 623 26.45 11.16 -11.55
CA GLU A 623 27.87 11.45 -11.36
C GLU A 623 28.50 10.51 -10.32
N CYS A 624 27.83 10.31 -9.18
CA CYS A 624 28.30 9.43 -8.11
C CYS A 624 28.35 7.94 -8.49
N LEU A 625 27.55 7.49 -9.46
CA LEU A 625 27.59 6.12 -9.99
C LEU A 625 28.68 5.91 -11.06
N ASN A 626 29.53 6.90 -11.30
CA ASN A 626 30.45 6.93 -12.45
C ASN A 626 29.71 6.67 -13.78
N GLY A 627 28.44 7.05 -13.85
CA GLY A 627 27.61 6.99 -15.05
C GLY A 627 27.17 5.60 -15.52
N SER A 628 27.19 4.54 -14.69
CA SER A 628 26.65 3.22 -15.08
C SER A 628 26.02 2.43 -13.92
N ILE A 629 25.07 1.54 -14.24
CA ILE A 629 24.48 0.55 -13.32
C ILE A 629 24.85 -0.83 -13.87
N ALA A 630 25.89 -1.42 -13.31
CA ALA A 630 26.53 -2.60 -13.87
C ALA A 630 25.91 -3.91 -13.35
N ASP A 631 25.56 -3.98 -12.08
CA ASP A 631 25.12 -5.23 -11.43
C ASP A 631 24.16 -4.99 -10.25
N GLY A 632 23.84 -6.07 -9.53
CA GLY A 632 22.94 -6.05 -8.38
C GLY A 632 23.43 -5.20 -7.19
N TYR A 633 24.73 -4.95 -7.03
CA TYR A 633 25.23 -4.04 -5.97
C TYR A 633 24.82 -2.59 -6.24
N ASP A 634 24.84 -2.16 -7.50
CA ASP A 634 24.43 -0.80 -7.86
C ASP A 634 22.91 -0.64 -7.72
N VAL A 635 22.13 -1.69 -8.03
CA VAL A 635 20.68 -1.74 -7.78
C VAL A 635 20.37 -1.70 -6.27
N ASP A 636 21.09 -2.47 -5.46
CA ASP A 636 20.94 -2.49 -4.01
C ASP A 636 21.33 -1.14 -3.37
N LEU A 637 22.33 -0.44 -3.92
CA LEU A 637 22.73 0.91 -3.50
C LEU A 637 21.65 1.96 -3.82
N LEU A 638 21.07 1.89 -5.03
CA LEU A 638 20.03 2.81 -5.48
C LEU A 638 18.73 2.68 -4.67
N GLY A 639 18.31 1.46 -4.34
CA GLY A 639 17.04 1.20 -3.66
C GLY A 639 15.87 1.88 -4.38
N ASN A 640 15.06 2.67 -3.66
CA ASN A 640 13.88 3.32 -4.25
C ASN A 640 14.21 4.42 -5.27
N LEU A 641 15.46 4.90 -5.34
CA LEU A 641 15.85 5.90 -6.35
C LEU A 641 15.71 5.39 -7.77
N ILE A 642 15.72 4.06 -7.97
CA ILE A 642 15.58 3.46 -9.29
C ILE A 642 14.28 3.90 -10.00
N CYS A 643 13.21 4.18 -9.23
CA CYS A 643 11.94 4.66 -9.74
C CYS A 643 12.00 6.06 -10.37
N HIS A 644 13.04 6.84 -10.06
CA HIS A 644 13.17 8.23 -10.49
C HIS A 644 14.27 8.42 -11.55
N LEU A 645 14.97 7.36 -11.95
CA LEU A 645 16.03 7.48 -12.94
C LEU A 645 15.49 7.93 -14.30
N PRO A 646 16.14 8.90 -14.97
CA PRO A 646 15.71 9.37 -16.29
C PRO A 646 15.71 8.24 -17.33
N PRO A 647 14.77 8.25 -18.30
CA PRO A 647 14.68 7.23 -19.35
C PRO A 647 15.99 7.00 -20.11
N ALA A 648 16.67 8.08 -20.52
CA ALA A 648 17.95 7.98 -21.24
C ALA A 648 19.04 7.25 -20.42
N PHE A 649 19.05 7.44 -19.11
CA PHE A 649 20.00 6.75 -18.23
C PHE A 649 19.69 5.25 -18.13
N LEU A 650 18.41 4.87 -18.05
CA LEU A 650 18.00 3.46 -18.08
C LEU A 650 18.38 2.79 -19.40
N ARG A 651 18.22 3.49 -20.53
CA ARG A 651 18.57 3.00 -21.86
C ARG A 651 20.06 2.72 -22.02
N ASP A 652 20.87 3.74 -21.75
CA ASP A 652 22.28 3.76 -22.17
C ASP A 652 23.22 3.17 -21.13
N LYS A 653 22.84 3.21 -19.85
CA LYS A 653 23.76 3.02 -18.72
C LYS A 653 23.42 1.82 -17.83
N MET A 654 22.26 1.19 -18.02
CA MET A 654 21.86 0.01 -17.24
C MET A 654 22.15 -1.29 -17.99
N SER A 655 22.87 -2.21 -17.34
CA SER A 655 23.15 -3.53 -17.90
C SER A 655 21.92 -4.46 -17.84
N LEU A 656 21.92 -5.52 -18.64
CA LEU A 656 20.86 -6.54 -18.61
C LEU A 656 20.83 -7.31 -17.27
N ARG A 657 21.98 -7.54 -16.63
CA ARG A 657 22.06 -8.18 -15.30
C ARG A 657 21.47 -7.28 -14.21
N ALA A 658 21.75 -5.98 -14.28
CA ALA A 658 21.13 -5.01 -13.39
C ALA A 658 19.60 -4.96 -13.61
N MET A 659 19.15 -4.96 -14.87
CA MET A 659 17.71 -4.96 -15.22
C MET A 659 16.98 -6.17 -14.63
N ALA A 660 17.54 -7.37 -14.77
CA ALA A 660 16.98 -8.59 -14.19
C ALA A 660 16.78 -8.48 -12.66
N THR A 661 17.77 -7.91 -11.97
CA THR A 661 17.73 -7.70 -10.51
C THR A 661 16.72 -6.63 -10.12
N ALA A 662 16.62 -5.56 -10.92
CA ALA A 662 15.78 -4.40 -10.68
C ALA A 662 14.29 -4.59 -10.97
N LEU A 663 13.92 -5.58 -11.80
CA LEU A 663 12.54 -5.78 -12.27
C LEU A 663 11.51 -5.80 -11.13
N HIS A 664 11.82 -6.48 -10.02
CA HIS A 664 10.93 -6.50 -8.86
C HIS A 664 10.73 -5.11 -8.25
N GLN A 665 11.80 -4.31 -8.11
CA GLN A 665 11.72 -2.95 -7.59
C GLN A 665 10.92 -2.04 -8.55
N PHE A 666 11.12 -2.17 -9.86
CA PHE A 666 10.34 -1.41 -10.85
C PHE A 666 8.83 -1.67 -10.76
N LYS A 667 8.41 -2.91 -10.45
CA LYS A 667 6.99 -3.23 -10.22
C LYS A 667 6.42 -2.55 -8.97
N LEU A 668 7.26 -2.20 -7.99
CA LEU A 668 6.85 -1.50 -6.76
C LEU A 668 6.83 0.03 -6.92
N CYS A 669 7.36 0.56 -8.03
CA CYS A 669 7.37 1.99 -8.30
C CYS A 669 5.95 2.51 -8.53
N ARG A 670 5.50 3.44 -7.68
CA ARG A 670 4.13 4.00 -7.74
C ARG A 670 3.85 4.84 -8.99
N GLN A 671 4.87 5.54 -9.51
CA GLN A 671 4.73 6.49 -10.63
C GLN A 671 5.94 6.41 -11.56
N LEU A 672 5.91 5.48 -12.52
CA LEU A 672 6.84 5.48 -13.65
C LEU A 672 6.23 6.26 -14.83
N SER A 673 7.03 7.11 -15.47
CA SER A 673 6.65 7.81 -16.71
C SER A 673 6.44 6.81 -17.84
N HIS A 674 5.69 7.21 -18.87
CA HIS A 674 5.48 6.36 -20.04
C HIS A 674 6.83 6.02 -20.71
N GLU A 675 7.72 7.00 -20.84
CA GLU A 675 9.06 6.80 -21.42
C GLU A 675 9.90 5.83 -20.58
N GLN A 676 9.89 5.95 -19.24
CA GLN A 676 10.61 5.01 -18.38
C GLN A 676 10.11 3.57 -18.57
N LYS A 677 8.79 3.38 -18.60
CA LYS A 677 8.21 2.05 -18.82
C LYS A 677 8.60 1.49 -20.20
N THR A 678 8.65 2.34 -21.22
CA THR A 678 9.10 1.99 -22.58
C THR A 678 10.57 1.53 -22.61
N GLU A 679 11.47 2.22 -21.91
CA GLU A 679 12.87 1.77 -21.82
C GLU A 679 13.01 0.45 -21.06
N ILE A 680 12.22 0.27 -19.99
CA ILE A 680 12.20 -0.97 -19.22
C ILE A 680 11.75 -2.13 -20.13
N ILE A 681 10.66 -1.99 -20.89
CA ILE A 681 10.19 -3.09 -21.76
C ILE A 681 11.19 -3.41 -22.87
N TYR A 682 11.87 -2.41 -23.46
CA TYR A 682 12.94 -2.69 -24.44
C TYR A 682 14.08 -3.52 -23.85
N LYS A 683 14.53 -3.19 -22.64
CA LYS A 683 15.56 -3.97 -21.95
C LYS A 683 15.09 -5.38 -21.56
N LEU A 684 13.81 -5.54 -21.23
CA LEU A 684 13.23 -6.86 -20.95
C LEU A 684 13.14 -7.72 -22.23
N LEU A 685 12.84 -7.11 -23.38
CA LEU A 685 12.87 -7.80 -24.68
C LEU A 685 14.30 -8.17 -25.09
N GLU A 686 15.30 -7.34 -24.80
CA GLU A 686 16.72 -7.71 -24.97
C GLU A 686 17.11 -8.89 -24.06
N LEU A 687 16.60 -8.93 -22.82
CA LEU A 687 16.94 -9.94 -21.82
C LEU A 687 16.27 -11.29 -22.09
N TYR A 688 14.96 -11.30 -22.38
CA TYR A 688 14.15 -12.51 -22.50
C TYR A 688 13.82 -12.90 -23.95
N GLY A 689 14.21 -12.07 -24.92
CA GLY A 689 13.85 -12.25 -26.33
C GLY A 689 12.38 -11.92 -26.62
N SER A 690 11.93 -12.35 -27.80
CA SER A 690 10.55 -12.10 -28.26
C SER A 690 9.50 -12.72 -27.32
N PRO A 691 8.34 -12.06 -27.11
CA PRO A 691 7.24 -12.59 -26.30
C PRO A 691 6.78 -13.99 -26.68
N SER A 692 7.01 -14.41 -27.93
CA SER A 692 6.68 -15.76 -28.40
C SER A 692 7.43 -16.87 -27.66
N ASN A 693 8.67 -16.59 -27.27
CA ASN A 693 9.56 -17.52 -26.56
C ASN A 693 9.37 -17.49 -25.03
N TRP A 694 8.55 -16.57 -24.51
CA TRP A 694 8.37 -16.44 -23.07
C TRP A 694 7.66 -17.67 -22.47
N THR A 695 8.04 -17.96 -21.22
CA THR A 695 7.37 -18.98 -20.40
C THR A 695 6.32 -18.31 -19.51
N ALA A 696 5.39 -19.09 -18.96
CA ALA A 696 4.42 -18.62 -17.97
C ALA A 696 5.08 -17.84 -16.80
N ALA A 697 6.26 -18.29 -16.34
CA ALA A 697 6.99 -17.64 -15.25
C ALA A 697 7.60 -16.30 -15.69
N THR A 698 8.12 -16.23 -16.92
CA THR A 698 8.60 -14.98 -17.52
C THR A 698 7.49 -13.95 -17.64
N THR A 699 6.32 -14.35 -18.17
CA THR A 699 5.17 -13.47 -18.32
C THR A 699 4.67 -12.95 -16.96
N LEU A 700 4.60 -13.81 -15.94
CA LEU A 700 4.25 -13.42 -14.56
C LEU A 700 5.28 -12.47 -13.94
N ASP A 701 6.57 -12.70 -14.16
CA ASP A 701 7.64 -11.87 -13.61
C ASP A 701 7.66 -10.47 -14.22
N ILE A 702 7.43 -10.36 -15.53
CA ILE A 702 7.27 -9.09 -16.25
C ILE A 702 6.00 -8.37 -15.78
N GLY A 703 4.90 -9.10 -15.59
CA GLY A 703 3.69 -8.58 -14.95
C GLY A 703 3.09 -7.39 -15.72
N PRO A 704 2.72 -6.28 -15.04
CA PRO A 704 2.03 -5.14 -15.68
C PRO A 704 2.76 -4.48 -16.86
N PHE A 705 4.07 -4.69 -17.01
CA PHE A 705 4.84 -4.13 -18.13
C PHE A 705 4.44 -4.72 -19.49
N ILE A 706 3.78 -5.88 -19.53
CA ILE A 706 3.25 -6.43 -20.80
C ILE A 706 2.23 -5.51 -21.46
N ALA A 707 1.60 -4.58 -20.71
CA ALA A 707 0.65 -3.61 -21.25
C ALA A 707 1.25 -2.66 -22.31
N LEU A 708 2.58 -2.62 -22.44
CA LEU A 708 3.29 -1.86 -23.46
C LEU A 708 3.67 -2.67 -24.71
N LEU A 709 3.40 -3.98 -24.71
CA LEU A 709 3.60 -4.79 -25.90
C LEU A 709 2.56 -4.43 -26.96
N SER A 710 2.89 -4.72 -28.22
CA SER A 710 1.94 -4.53 -29.31
C SER A 710 0.76 -5.51 -29.19
N LYS A 711 -0.40 -5.13 -29.72
CA LYS A 711 -1.58 -6.01 -29.80
C LYS A 711 -1.28 -7.40 -30.38
N GLY A 712 -0.40 -7.51 -31.37
CA GLY A 712 0.00 -8.81 -31.94
C GLY A 712 0.74 -9.71 -30.94
N GLU A 713 1.66 -9.14 -30.16
CA GLU A 713 2.39 -9.86 -29.11
C GLU A 713 1.49 -10.25 -27.94
N LEU A 714 0.57 -9.34 -27.57
CA LEU A 714 -0.43 -9.59 -26.53
C LEU A 714 -1.37 -10.73 -26.92
N ASN A 715 -1.84 -10.76 -28.16
CA ASN A 715 -2.70 -11.84 -28.66
C ASN A 715 -1.99 -13.19 -28.58
N PHE A 716 -0.70 -13.26 -28.95
CA PHE A 716 0.09 -14.48 -28.82
C PHE A 716 0.19 -14.94 -27.34
N LEU A 717 0.45 -14.01 -26.42
CA LEU A 717 0.52 -14.34 -24.99
C LEU A 717 -0.85 -14.76 -24.44
N ALA A 718 -1.95 -14.16 -24.90
CA ALA A 718 -3.31 -14.51 -24.49
C ALA A 718 -3.76 -15.86 -25.03
N GLU A 719 -3.32 -16.26 -26.22
CA GLU A 719 -3.53 -17.62 -26.76
C GLU A 719 -2.75 -18.66 -25.94
N LYS A 720 -1.51 -18.34 -25.56
CA LYS A 720 -0.63 -19.28 -24.84
C LYS A 720 -0.89 -19.36 -23.34
N PHE A 721 -1.25 -18.24 -22.71
CA PHE A 721 -1.38 -18.07 -21.25
C PHE A 721 -2.58 -17.17 -20.87
N PRO A 722 -3.82 -17.53 -21.23
CA PRO A 722 -4.99 -16.68 -21.06
C PRO A 722 -5.20 -16.23 -19.61
N ASP A 723 -5.06 -17.12 -18.64
CA ASP A 723 -5.32 -16.81 -17.23
C ASP A 723 -4.30 -15.84 -16.63
N ILE A 724 -3.04 -15.91 -17.08
CA ILE A 724 -1.98 -14.98 -16.67
C ILE A 724 -2.29 -13.58 -17.21
N ILE A 725 -2.74 -13.48 -18.46
CA ILE A 725 -3.16 -12.21 -19.06
C ILE A 725 -4.34 -11.61 -18.30
N LEU A 726 -5.36 -12.40 -17.97
CA LEU A 726 -6.51 -11.95 -17.17
C LEU A 726 -6.10 -11.51 -15.76
N GLN A 727 -5.20 -12.26 -15.11
CA GLN A 727 -4.68 -11.90 -13.80
C GLN A 727 -3.92 -10.57 -13.83
N ILE A 728 -3.07 -10.36 -14.84
CA ILE A 728 -2.32 -9.11 -14.99
C ILE A 728 -3.27 -7.95 -15.31
N ALA A 729 -4.22 -8.14 -16.22
CA ALA A 729 -5.23 -7.13 -16.60
C ALA A 729 -6.01 -6.59 -15.37
N LYS A 730 -6.32 -7.45 -14.39
CA LYS A 730 -7.00 -7.07 -13.14
C LYS A 730 -6.18 -6.16 -12.22
N THR A 731 -4.85 -6.14 -12.36
CA THR A 731 -3.95 -5.38 -11.48
C THR A 731 -3.58 -4.00 -12.03
N ILE A 732 -4.05 -3.67 -13.23
CA ILE A 732 -3.62 -2.47 -13.94
C ILE A 732 -4.47 -1.25 -13.57
N GLY A 733 -3.79 -0.10 -13.50
CA GLY A 733 -4.39 1.21 -13.22
C GLY A 733 -5.23 1.77 -14.39
N PRO A 734 -5.31 3.10 -14.54
CA PRO A 734 -6.25 3.74 -15.48
C PRO A 734 -6.17 3.19 -16.92
N ILE A 735 -7.34 2.91 -17.51
CA ILE A 735 -7.53 2.26 -18.82
C ILE A 735 -6.71 2.89 -19.95
N SER A 736 -6.52 4.22 -19.93
CA SER A 736 -5.75 4.95 -20.96
C SER A 736 -4.28 4.53 -21.09
N SER A 737 -3.76 3.75 -20.15
CA SER A 737 -2.38 3.26 -20.14
C SER A 737 -2.21 1.80 -20.57
N ALA A 738 -3.32 1.07 -20.83
CA ALA A 738 -3.30 -0.36 -21.12
C ALA A 738 -4.48 -0.81 -22.01
N GLU A 739 -4.96 0.07 -22.89
CA GLU A 739 -6.13 -0.19 -23.73
C GLU A 739 -5.96 -1.47 -24.57
N GLU A 740 -4.78 -1.67 -25.19
CA GLU A 740 -4.50 -2.86 -26.00
C GLU A 740 -4.59 -4.15 -25.18
N LEU A 741 -4.02 -4.18 -23.98
CA LEU A 741 -4.07 -5.35 -23.11
C LEU A 741 -5.49 -5.65 -22.62
N LEU A 742 -6.25 -4.62 -22.23
CA LEU A 742 -7.64 -4.81 -21.81
C LEU A 742 -8.52 -5.25 -23.00
N SER A 743 -8.27 -4.73 -24.21
CA SER A 743 -8.93 -5.19 -25.43
C SER A 743 -8.59 -6.65 -25.74
N THR A 744 -7.32 -7.06 -25.62
CA THR A 744 -6.90 -8.46 -25.81
C THR A 744 -7.50 -9.38 -24.74
N ALA A 745 -7.55 -8.94 -23.48
CA ALA A 745 -8.21 -9.68 -22.40
C ALA A 745 -9.70 -9.88 -22.68
N PHE A 746 -10.37 -8.83 -23.20
CA PHE A 746 -11.75 -8.90 -23.64
C PHE A 746 -11.95 -9.91 -24.77
N GLU A 747 -11.17 -9.79 -25.86
CA GLU A 747 -11.23 -10.70 -27.01
C GLU A 747 -10.95 -12.16 -26.60
N SER A 748 -9.99 -12.40 -25.69
CA SER A 748 -9.67 -13.74 -25.17
C SER A 748 -10.87 -14.40 -24.47
N VAL A 749 -11.52 -13.68 -23.55
CA VAL A 749 -12.71 -14.18 -22.85
C VAL A 749 -13.88 -14.34 -23.81
N PHE A 750 -14.16 -13.31 -24.62
CA PHE A 750 -15.26 -13.30 -25.56
C PHE A 750 -15.15 -14.46 -26.57
N ASN A 751 -14.00 -14.66 -27.19
CA ASN A 751 -13.83 -15.71 -28.19
C ASN A 751 -13.91 -17.12 -27.59
N ALA A 752 -13.36 -17.34 -26.40
CA ALA A 752 -13.39 -18.64 -25.72
C ALA A 752 -14.81 -19.14 -25.42
N THR A 753 -15.76 -18.22 -25.28
CA THR A 753 -17.14 -18.49 -24.87
C THR A 753 -18.14 -18.30 -26.01
N ALA A 754 -17.70 -17.75 -27.16
CA ALA A 754 -18.53 -17.52 -28.35
C ALA A 754 -19.11 -18.79 -28.99
N GLN A 755 -18.60 -19.98 -28.66
CA GLN A 755 -19.08 -21.26 -29.19
C GLN A 755 -20.22 -21.91 -28.36
N ILE A 756 -20.52 -21.40 -27.16
CA ILE A 756 -21.23 -22.18 -26.13
C ILE A 756 -22.73 -21.81 -25.96
N GLU A 757 -23.19 -20.60 -26.29
CA GLU A 757 -24.59 -20.22 -26.00
C GLU A 757 -25.25 -19.37 -27.10
N SER A 758 -26.29 -19.93 -27.73
CA SER A 758 -27.40 -19.16 -28.32
C SER A 758 -28.58 -19.22 -27.36
N SER A 759 -28.68 -18.26 -26.43
CA SER A 759 -29.86 -18.17 -25.57
C SER A 759 -31.05 -17.59 -26.36
N LEU A 760 -32.24 -18.10 -26.06
CA LEU A 760 -33.52 -17.64 -26.62
C LEU A 760 -33.75 -16.17 -26.25
N THR A 761 -33.44 -15.26 -27.16
CA THR A 761 -33.54 -13.82 -26.94
C THR A 761 -34.90 -13.24 -27.33
N ARG A 762 -35.28 -12.18 -26.60
CA ARG A 762 -36.33 -11.21 -26.98
C ARG A 762 -36.12 -10.74 -28.43
N PRO A 763 -37.16 -10.38 -29.21
CA PRO A 763 -37.00 -10.01 -30.63
C PRO A 763 -35.90 -8.97 -30.89
N ASP A 764 -35.74 -7.99 -29.99
CA ASP A 764 -34.76 -6.90 -30.09
C ASP A 764 -33.31 -7.31 -29.74
N CYS A 765 -33.09 -8.51 -29.22
CA CYS A 765 -31.79 -9.07 -28.86
C CYS A 765 -31.43 -10.30 -29.71
N LEU A 766 -32.19 -10.59 -30.77
CA LEU A 766 -31.90 -11.68 -31.69
C LEU A 766 -30.53 -11.46 -32.35
N GLY A 767 -29.63 -12.46 -32.22
CA GLY A 767 -28.27 -12.39 -32.75
C GLY A 767 -27.30 -11.50 -31.95
N THR A 768 -27.75 -10.84 -30.88
CA THR A 768 -26.87 -10.12 -29.95
C THR A 768 -26.53 -11.04 -28.78
N ARG A 769 -25.24 -11.19 -28.51
CA ARG A 769 -24.75 -11.92 -27.35
C ARG A 769 -24.86 -11.10 -26.07
N ALA A 770 -25.32 -11.72 -24.99
CA ALA A 770 -25.41 -11.10 -23.68
C ALA A 770 -24.20 -11.47 -22.80
N PRO A 771 -23.67 -10.54 -21.99
CA PRO A 771 -22.63 -10.85 -21.01
C PRO A 771 -23.17 -11.71 -19.87
N SER A 772 -22.41 -12.71 -19.47
CA SER A 772 -22.67 -13.59 -18.32
C SER A 772 -21.92 -13.11 -17.07
N SER A 773 -22.35 -13.61 -15.90
CA SER A 773 -21.71 -13.30 -14.61
C SER A 773 -20.22 -13.68 -14.58
N ASP A 774 -19.87 -14.85 -15.12
CA ASP A 774 -18.50 -15.34 -15.16
C ASP A 774 -17.60 -14.42 -16.01
N GLU A 775 -18.09 -13.97 -17.17
CA GLU A 775 -17.35 -13.05 -18.04
C GLU A 775 -17.13 -11.70 -17.35
N ILE A 776 -18.16 -11.13 -16.73
CA ILE A 776 -18.06 -9.84 -16.03
C ILE A 776 -16.99 -9.90 -14.93
N ILE A 777 -16.94 -10.99 -14.16
CA ILE A 777 -15.93 -11.20 -13.09
C ILE A 777 -14.53 -11.44 -13.67
N LYS A 778 -14.40 -12.13 -14.81
CA LYS A 778 -13.10 -12.34 -15.48
C LYS A 778 -12.53 -11.04 -16.04
N LEU A 779 -13.37 -10.21 -16.65
CA LEU A 779 -12.97 -9.03 -17.39
C LEU A 779 -12.55 -7.85 -16.50
N ALA A 780 -13.14 -7.68 -15.31
CA ALA A 780 -12.86 -6.52 -14.44
C ALA A 780 -12.94 -5.18 -15.22
N GLU A 781 -11.86 -4.37 -15.29
CA GLU A 781 -11.87 -3.11 -16.08
C GLU A 781 -12.04 -3.34 -17.59
N ALA A 782 -11.73 -4.53 -18.13
CA ALA A 782 -11.91 -4.86 -19.56
C ALA A 782 -13.40 -4.96 -19.97
N ASN A 783 -14.33 -4.95 -19.03
CA ASN A 783 -15.76 -4.81 -19.32
C ASN A 783 -16.09 -3.50 -20.07
N VAL A 784 -15.18 -2.52 -20.09
CA VAL A 784 -15.31 -1.29 -20.90
C VAL A 784 -15.49 -1.56 -22.40
N PHE A 785 -15.11 -2.73 -22.91
CA PHE A 785 -15.23 -3.08 -24.32
C PHE A 785 -16.60 -3.68 -24.71
N TRP A 786 -17.50 -3.93 -23.75
CA TRP A 786 -18.87 -4.32 -24.08
C TRP A 786 -19.60 -3.22 -24.84
N SER A 787 -20.26 -3.57 -25.94
CA SER A 787 -21.10 -2.63 -26.67
C SER A 787 -22.36 -2.27 -25.90
N VAL A 788 -22.95 -1.12 -26.23
CA VAL A 788 -24.23 -0.65 -25.67
C VAL A 788 -25.35 -1.69 -25.86
N GLN A 789 -25.36 -2.40 -26.99
CA GLN A 789 -26.40 -3.38 -27.29
C GLN A 789 -26.23 -4.67 -26.47
N GLU A 790 -25.00 -5.15 -26.31
CA GLU A 790 -24.70 -6.32 -25.46
C GLU A 790 -25.05 -6.07 -24.00
N LEU A 791 -24.71 -4.88 -23.47
CA LEU A 791 -25.08 -4.48 -22.10
C LEU A 791 -26.60 -4.41 -21.89
N LYS A 792 -27.37 -3.95 -22.89
CA LYS A 792 -28.84 -3.94 -22.83
C LYS A 792 -29.42 -5.35 -22.80
N CYS A 793 -28.83 -6.27 -23.55
CA CYS A 793 -29.30 -7.65 -23.68
C CYS A 793 -28.89 -8.58 -22.53
N MET A 794 -28.03 -8.13 -21.61
CA MET A 794 -27.70 -8.81 -20.33
C MET A 794 -28.97 -9.31 -19.63
N ASP A 795 -28.96 -10.47 -18.98
CA ASP A 795 -30.13 -10.92 -18.22
C ASP A 795 -30.28 -10.16 -16.88
N ALA A 796 -31.49 -10.18 -16.32
CA ALA A 796 -31.79 -9.43 -15.09
C ALA A 796 -31.02 -9.95 -13.87
N GLY A 797 -30.82 -11.27 -13.76
CA GLY A 797 -30.12 -11.88 -12.63
C GLY A 797 -28.62 -11.62 -12.67
N THR A 798 -28.01 -11.65 -13.84
CA THR A 798 -26.60 -11.29 -14.06
C THR A 798 -26.34 -9.83 -13.74
N PHE A 799 -27.25 -8.93 -14.15
CA PHE A 799 -27.15 -7.52 -13.76
C PHE A 799 -27.22 -7.35 -12.24
N ASP A 800 -28.25 -7.90 -11.58
CA ASP A 800 -28.46 -7.75 -10.13
C ASP A 800 -27.27 -8.28 -9.31
N LYS A 801 -26.63 -9.37 -9.76
CA LYS A 801 -25.44 -9.95 -9.12
C LYS A 801 -24.17 -9.12 -9.31
N ASN A 802 -24.03 -8.39 -10.41
CA ASN A 802 -22.77 -7.76 -10.81
C ASN A 802 -22.81 -6.22 -10.84
N VAL A 803 -23.93 -5.60 -10.48
CA VAL A 803 -24.11 -4.14 -10.59
C VAL A 803 -23.06 -3.33 -9.84
N GLU A 804 -22.59 -3.78 -8.67
CA GLU A 804 -21.54 -3.07 -7.91
C GLU A 804 -20.17 -3.14 -8.61
N LEU A 805 -19.83 -4.29 -9.18
CA LEU A 805 -18.61 -4.45 -9.99
C LEU A 805 -18.69 -3.57 -11.23
N LEU A 806 -19.81 -3.62 -11.96
CA LEU A 806 -20.05 -2.76 -13.13
C LEU A 806 -20.02 -1.27 -12.77
N GLY A 807 -20.56 -0.92 -11.60
CA GLY A 807 -20.56 0.44 -11.05
C GLY A 807 -19.19 0.94 -10.61
N SER A 808 -18.23 0.05 -10.35
CA SER A 808 -16.85 0.44 -10.01
C SER A 808 -15.98 0.78 -11.22
N ILE A 809 -16.37 0.33 -12.42
CA ILE A 809 -15.54 0.48 -13.64
C ILE A 809 -15.38 1.94 -14.02
N SER A 810 -14.13 2.37 -14.09
CA SER A 810 -13.80 3.79 -14.26
C SER A 810 -14.03 4.32 -15.67
N GLY A 811 -13.79 3.49 -16.69
CA GLY A 811 -13.72 3.93 -18.10
C GLY A 811 -14.96 3.76 -18.94
N PHE A 812 -16.10 3.34 -18.38
CA PHE A 812 -17.34 3.34 -19.14
C PHE A 812 -17.67 4.74 -19.68
N ASN A 813 -18.02 4.80 -20.95
CA ASN A 813 -18.48 6.03 -21.58
C ASN A 813 -19.94 6.33 -21.23
N SER A 814 -20.39 7.56 -21.54
CA SER A 814 -21.76 8.02 -21.22
C SER A 814 -22.85 7.09 -21.78
N SER A 815 -22.71 6.61 -23.01
CA SER A 815 -23.69 5.72 -23.66
C SER A 815 -23.79 4.36 -22.97
N GLN A 816 -22.67 3.80 -22.50
CA GLN A 816 -22.65 2.55 -21.72
C GLN A 816 -23.26 2.75 -20.34
N LEU A 817 -22.95 3.85 -19.64
CA LEU A 817 -23.56 4.17 -18.35
C LEU A 817 -25.08 4.34 -18.47
N ILE A 818 -25.56 4.98 -19.56
CA ILE A 818 -26.99 5.09 -19.84
C ILE A 818 -27.62 3.70 -20.06
N ALA A 819 -26.96 2.81 -20.81
CA ALA A 819 -27.45 1.44 -21.01
C ALA A 819 -27.60 0.67 -19.69
N LEU A 820 -26.60 0.75 -18.82
CA LEU A 820 -26.63 0.12 -17.49
C LEU A 820 -27.69 0.75 -16.57
N LYS A 821 -27.88 2.08 -16.63
CA LYS A 821 -28.95 2.76 -15.89
C LYS A 821 -30.33 2.32 -16.36
N GLU A 822 -30.58 2.24 -17.66
CA GLU A 822 -31.85 1.71 -18.17
C GLU A 822 -32.03 0.23 -17.84
N LYS A 823 -30.93 -0.54 -17.75
CA LYS A 823 -30.98 -1.92 -17.26
C LYS A 823 -31.42 -2.00 -15.80
N ALA A 824 -30.88 -1.14 -14.94
CA ALA A 824 -31.31 -1.03 -13.55
C ALA A 824 -32.82 -0.76 -13.42
N LYS A 825 -33.36 0.16 -14.25
CA LYS A 825 -34.81 0.47 -14.30
C LYS A 825 -35.63 -0.73 -14.77
N GLN A 826 -35.11 -1.53 -15.70
CA GLN A 826 -35.76 -2.76 -16.12
C GLN A 826 -35.81 -3.80 -14.98
N VAL A 827 -34.74 -3.93 -14.20
CA VAL A 827 -34.61 -4.97 -13.16
C VAL A 827 -35.34 -4.59 -11.87
N TRP A 828 -35.18 -3.36 -11.40
CA TRP A 828 -35.74 -2.90 -10.11
C TRP A 828 -37.06 -2.14 -10.25
N GLY A 829 -37.53 -1.89 -11.47
CA GLY A 829 -38.77 -1.16 -11.74
C GLY A 829 -38.60 0.36 -11.69
N SER A 830 -39.71 1.06 -11.39
CA SER A 830 -39.75 2.53 -11.37
C SER A 830 -38.87 3.12 -10.27
N LEU A 831 -38.31 4.31 -10.54
CA LEU A 831 -37.35 4.99 -9.65
C LEU A 831 -37.87 5.23 -8.22
N PRO A 832 -39.15 5.62 -7.99
CA PRO A 832 -39.67 5.78 -6.62
C PRO A 832 -39.68 4.47 -5.80
N GLY A 833 -39.63 3.31 -6.47
CA GLY A 833 -39.54 2.01 -5.81
C GLY A 833 -38.12 1.67 -5.34
N TRP A 834 -37.11 2.41 -5.78
CA TRP A 834 -35.72 2.11 -5.47
C TRP A 834 -35.40 2.42 -4.00
N LYS A 835 -34.68 1.50 -3.35
CA LYS A 835 -34.24 1.63 -1.97
C LYS A 835 -32.80 2.15 -1.92
N SER A 836 -32.39 2.61 -0.75
CA SER A 836 -31.02 3.12 -0.52
C SER A 836 -29.92 2.16 -0.98
N TYR A 837 -30.10 0.84 -0.78
CA TYR A 837 -29.13 -0.16 -1.21
C TYR A 837 -29.07 -0.33 -2.74
N HIS A 838 -30.17 -0.12 -3.48
CA HIS A 838 -30.15 -0.06 -4.95
C HIS A 838 -29.34 1.15 -5.42
N ILE A 839 -29.60 2.33 -4.85
CA ILE A 839 -28.92 3.58 -5.23
C ILE A 839 -27.42 3.49 -4.97
N VAL A 840 -27.02 2.97 -3.80
CA VAL A 840 -25.62 2.76 -3.42
C VAL A 840 -24.92 1.76 -4.35
N SER A 841 -25.63 0.73 -4.80
CA SER A 841 -25.05 -0.32 -5.66
C SER A 841 -24.68 0.15 -7.07
N LEU A 842 -25.24 1.27 -7.54
CA LEU A 842 -24.99 1.80 -8.89
C LEU A 842 -23.53 2.27 -9.10
N GLY A 843 -22.85 2.73 -8.05
CA GLY A 843 -21.52 3.35 -8.19
C GLY A 843 -21.51 4.47 -9.25
N ARG A 844 -20.63 4.37 -10.26
CA ARG A 844 -20.52 5.32 -11.38
C ARG A 844 -21.71 5.29 -12.34
N ILE A 845 -22.51 4.23 -12.37
CA ILE A 845 -23.75 4.18 -13.18
C ILE A 845 -24.70 5.30 -12.77
N ALA A 846 -24.66 5.73 -11.51
CA ALA A 846 -25.45 6.85 -11.01
C ALA A 846 -25.21 8.17 -11.78
N LEU A 847 -24.02 8.37 -12.36
CA LEU A 847 -23.70 9.58 -13.14
C LEU A 847 -24.56 9.74 -14.40
N ALA A 848 -25.16 8.65 -14.90
CA ALA A 848 -26.08 8.66 -16.04
C ALA A 848 -27.51 9.11 -15.68
N LEU A 849 -27.84 9.28 -14.40
CA LEU A 849 -29.15 9.77 -13.97
C LEU A 849 -29.33 11.24 -14.36
N THR A 850 -30.48 11.54 -14.97
CA THR A 850 -30.84 12.94 -15.28
C THR A 850 -31.29 13.69 -14.03
N GLU A 851 -31.32 15.02 -14.10
CA GLU A 851 -31.80 15.88 -13.01
C GLU A 851 -33.24 15.54 -12.58
N TYR A 852 -34.08 15.11 -13.52
CA TYR A 852 -35.46 14.68 -13.26
C TYR A 852 -35.48 13.31 -12.57
N GLU A 853 -34.72 12.34 -13.08
CA GLU A 853 -34.64 11.00 -12.48
C GLU A 853 -34.07 11.05 -11.05
N ILE A 854 -33.11 11.94 -10.77
CA ILE A 854 -32.58 12.15 -9.40
C ILE A 854 -33.67 12.60 -8.43
N LYS A 855 -34.62 13.43 -8.88
CA LYS A 855 -35.72 13.94 -8.04
C LYS A 855 -36.80 12.91 -7.75
N GLU A 856 -36.83 11.81 -8.51
CA GLU A 856 -37.76 10.69 -8.26
C GLU A 856 -37.20 9.64 -7.29
N LEU A 857 -35.91 9.73 -6.94
CA LEU A 857 -35.27 8.81 -6.00
C LEU A 857 -35.61 9.16 -4.56
N ASP A 858 -35.70 8.15 -3.69
CA ASP A 858 -35.76 8.34 -2.25
C ASP A 858 -34.35 8.60 -1.68
N LEU A 859 -34.05 9.87 -1.43
CA LEU A 859 -32.77 10.36 -0.95
C LEU A 859 -32.79 10.75 0.54
N HIS A 860 -33.72 10.25 1.35
CA HIS A 860 -33.85 10.65 2.77
C HIS A 860 -32.61 10.37 3.65
N SER A 861 -31.75 9.44 3.25
CA SER A 861 -30.62 8.96 4.06
C SER A 861 -29.29 9.61 3.69
N VAL A 862 -28.63 10.21 4.68
CA VAL A 862 -27.27 10.76 4.56
C VAL A 862 -26.24 9.69 4.15
N ASP A 863 -26.44 8.43 4.52
CA ASP A 863 -25.53 7.35 4.18
C ASP A 863 -25.56 7.06 2.66
N THR A 864 -26.74 7.15 2.03
CA THR A 864 -26.89 7.09 0.57
C THR A 864 -26.18 8.25 -0.11
N ILE A 865 -26.42 9.47 0.39
CA ILE A 865 -25.78 10.69 -0.13
C ILE A 865 -24.27 10.64 0.01
N SER A 866 -23.75 10.09 1.10
CA SER A 866 -22.32 9.94 1.33
C SER A 866 -21.64 9.04 0.31
N VAL A 867 -22.36 8.11 -0.34
CA VAL A 867 -21.82 7.29 -1.44
C VAL A 867 -21.92 8.05 -2.76
N LEU A 868 -23.04 8.73 -3.02
CA LEU A 868 -23.20 9.54 -4.24
C LEU A 868 -22.16 10.67 -4.30
N SER A 869 -21.87 11.31 -3.16
CA SER A 869 -20.92 12.43 -3.07
C SER A 869 -19.47 12.03 -3.32
N GLN A 870 -19.13 10.74 -3.23
CA GLN A 870 -17.80 10.20 -3.56
C GLN A 870 -17.57 10.10 -5.07
N GLN A 871 -18.63 10.07 -5.88
CA GLN A 871 -18.50 9.97 -7.33
C GLN A 871 -17.97 11.28 -7.92
N THR A 872 -16.87 11.19 -8.67
CA THR A 872 -16.33 12.31 -9.43
C THR A 872 -16.99 12.34 -10.81
N GLY A 873 -17.61 13.46 -11.17
CA GLY A 873 -18.23 13.65 -12.50
C GLY A 873 -19.64 14.21 -12.49
N TRP A 874 -20.25 14.43 -11.32
CA TRP A 874 -21.53 15.14 -11.24
C TRP A 874 -21.44 16.52 -11.86
N THR A 875 -22.40 16.84 -12.72
CA THR A 875 -22.60 18.22 -13.17
C THR A 875 -23.17 19.08 -12.04
N LEU A 876 -22.97 20.40 -12.10
CA LEU A 876 -23.52 21.31 -11.09
C LEU A 876 -25.06 21.19 -10.97
N PRO A 877 -25.84 21.07 -12.06
CA PRO A 877 -27.28 20.83 -11.98
C PRO A 877 -27.65 19.49 -11.34
N GLN A 878 -26.97 18.39 -11.67
CA GLN A 878 -27.22 17.09 -11.02
C GLN A 878 -26.91 17.16 -9.51
N ALA A 879 -25.77 17.74 -9.13
CA ALA A 879 -25.43 17.94 -7.72
C ALA A 879 -26.48 18.79 -7.00
N ARG A 880 -27.06 19.78 -7.69
CA ARG A 880 -28.17 20.58 -7.17
C ARG A 880 -29.44 19.75 -6.95
N SER A 881 -29.80 18.87 -7.88
CA SER A 881 -30.93 17.93 -7.72
C SER A 881 -30.70 16.96 -6.57
N ILE A 882 -29.49 16.42 -6.40
CA ILE A 882 -29.16 15.52 -5.26
C ILE A 882 -29.34 16.25 -3.93
N LEU A 883 -28.84 17.48 -3.83
CA LEU A 883 -29.00 18.31 -2.64
C LEU A 883 -30.48 18.59 -2.33
N GLN A 884 -31.26 18.97 -3.33
CA GLN A 884 -32.69 19.28 -3.15
C GLN A 884 -33.49 18.04 -2.74
N GLY A 885 -33.30 16.91 -3.44
CA GLY A 885 -33.96 15.65 -3.09
C GLY A 885 -33.64 15.20 -1.67
N PHE A 886 -32.36 15.26 -1.26
CA PHE A 886 -32.00 14.97 0.13
C PHE A 886 -32.73 15.85 1.14
N LEU A 887 -32.81 17.16 0.92
CA LEU A 887 -33.47 18.09 1.84
C LEU A 887 -34.98 17.85 1.90
N GLU A 888 -35.61 17.63 0.75
CA GLU A 888 -37.05 17.37 0.64
C GLU A 888 -37.43 16.04 1.29
N ASP A 889 -36.74 14.95 0.94
CA ASP A 889 -37.06 13.60 1.42
C ASP A 889 -36.73 13.38 2.90
N SER A 890 -35.66 14.03 3.39
CA SER A 890 -35.32 13.97 4.82
C SER A 890 -36.13 14.94 5.68
N GLY A 891 -36.93 15.83 5.06
CA GLY A 891 -37.66 16.90 5.76
C GLY A 891 -36.74 17.92 6.43
N GLN A 892 -35.51 18.06 5.94
CA GLN A 892 -34.50 18.96 6.50
C GLN A 892 -34.38 20.25 5.69
N THR A 893 -33.93 21.30 6.35
CA THR A 893 -33.45 22.53 5.70
C THR A 893 -31.95 22.67 5.94
N ILE A 894 -31.27 23.51 5.17
CA ILE A 894 -29.83 23.79 5.40
C ILE A 894 -29.55 24.20 6.84
N GLY A 895 -30.46 24.95 7.47
CA GLY A 895 -30.36 25.37 8.86
C GLY A 895 -30.64 24.28 9.89
N THR A 896 -31.09 23.09 9.51
CA THR A 896 -31.28 21.95 10.43
C THR A 896 -30.20 20.88 10.32
N LEU A 897 -29.44 20.88 9.22
CA LEU A 897 -28.35 19.93 8.97
C LEU A 897 -27.36 19.87 10.14
N LYS A 898 -26.96 18.66 10.48
CA LYS A 898 -25.91 18.36 11.46
C LYS A 898 -24.56 18.25 10.79
N SER A 899 -23.50 18.24 11.60
CA SER A 899 -22.14 18.10 11.07
C SER A 899 -21.93 16.83 10.25
N PHE A 900 -22.60 15.72 10.59
CA PHE A 900 -22.49 14.48 9.81
C PHE A 900 -23.21 14.57 8.46
N ASP A 901 -24.29 15.36 8.35
CA ASP A 901 -24.95 15.65 7.08
C ASP A 901 -24.03 16.46 6.15
N LEU A 902 -23.36 17.48 6.70
CA LEU A 902 -22.37 18.27 5.97
C LEU A 902 -21.21 17.40 5.47
N VAL A 903 -20.69 16.52 6.34
CA VAL A 903 -19.62 15.58 5.96
C VAL A 903 -20.10 14.57 4.90
N GLY A 904 -21.32 14.04 5.01
CA GLY A 904 -21.91 13.12 4.04
C GLY A 904 -22.18 13.78 2.68
N LEU A 905 -22.68 15.01 2.66
CA LEU A 905 -22.90 15.78 1.43
C LEU A 905 -21.59 16.00 0.65
N GLY A 906 -20.45 16.14 1.33
CA GLY A 906 -19.14 16.19 0.68
C GLY A 906 -19.08 17.19 -0.47
N ALA A 907 -18.68 16.74 -1.67
CA ALA A 907 -18.57 17.60 -2.85
C ALA A 907 -19.91 18.23 -3.30
N ILE A 908 -21.06 17.66 -2.92
CA ILE A 908 -22.38 18.22 -3.22
C ILE A 908 -22.57 19.59 -2.53
N LEU A 909 -21.87 19.85 -1.42
CA LEU A 909 -21.86 21.17 -0.78
C LEU A 909 -21.36 22.29 -1.71
N CYS A 910 -20.58 21.97 -2.74
CA CYS A 910 -20.15 22.96 -3.72
C CYS A 910 -21.29 23.48 -4.62
N ALA A 911 -22.48 22.86 -4.59
CA ALA A 911 -23.68 23.31 -5.30
C ALA A 911 -24.58 24.26 -4.47
N LEU A 912 -24.19 24.59 -3.24
CA LEU A 912 -24.90 25.55 -2.41
C LEU A 912 -24.71 26.98 -2.93
N ASN A 913 -25.76 27.78 -2.82
CA ASN A 913 -25.69 29.21 -3.11
C ASN A 913 -25.27 30.01 -1.86
N SER A 914 -25.08 31.33 -2.04
CA SER A 914 -24.60 32.18 -0.94
C SER A 914 -25.53 32.24 0.27
N THR A 915 -26.86 32.26 0.08
CA THR A 915 -27.80 32.39 1.20
C THR A 915 -27.91 31.08 1.97
N GLU A 916 -27.84 29.95 1.26
CA GLU A 916 -27.84 28.62 1.86
C GLU A 916 -26.57 28.38 2.69
N ILE A 917 -25.39 28.70 2.17
CA ILE A 917 -24.13 28.54 2.93
C ILE A 917 -24.19 29.32 4.25
N MET A 918 -24.71 30.56 4.20
CA MET A 918 -24.87 31.41 5.38
C MET A 918 -25.98 30.93 6.34
N SER A 919 -26.84 30.01 5.91
CA SER A 919 -27.89 29.41 6.75
C SER A 919 -27.39 28.21 7.56
N ILE A 920 -26.20 27.68 7.27
CA ILE A 920 -25.60 26.58 8.02
C ILE A 920 -25.31 27.05 9.45
N ARG A 921 -25.68 26.24 10.46
CA ARG A 921 -25.37 26.59 11.87
C ARG A 921 -23.86 26.59 12.10
N THR A 922 -23.34 27.68 12.68
CA THR A 922 -21.91 27.84 13.01
C THR A 922 -21.34 26.67 13.81
N ALA A 923 -22.10 26.11 14.77
CA ALA A 923 -21.64 24.97 15.57
C ALA A 923 -21.46 23.68 14.74
N GLU A 924 -22.34 23.45 13.77
CA GLU A 924 -22.28 22.26 12.90
C GLU A 924 -21.19 22.45 11.83
N PHE A 925 -21.07 23.66 11.27
CA PHE A 925 -19.97 24.02 10.37
C PHE A 925 -18.61 23.86 11.06
N SER A 926 -18.45 24.37 12.29
CA SER A 926 -17.21 24.25 13.08
C SER A 926 -16.78 22.79 13.27
N ALA A 927 -17.74 21.87 13.44
CA ALA A 927 -17.45 20.46 13.61
C ALA A 927 -17.11 19.74 12.29
N ALA A 928 -17.49 20.29 11.13
CA ALA A 928 -17.25 19.70 9.80
C ALA A 928 -16.15 20.42 8.99
N VAL A 929 -15.65 21.57 9.44
CA VAL A 929 -14.80 22.48 8.67
C VAL A 929 -13.54 21.81 8.11
N ALA A 930 -12.92 20.88 8.83
CA ALA A 930 -11.75 20.15 8.36
C ALA A 930 -12.01 19.35 7.08
N ARG A 931 -13.21 18.75 6.94
CA ARG A 931 -13.61 18.00 5.74
C ARG A 931 -14.06 18.94 4.62
N ILE A 932 -14.77 20.02 4.97
CA ILE A 932 -15.16 21.08 4.01
C ILE A 932 -13.90 21.74 3.41
N GLY A 933 -12.84 21.90 4.21
CA GLY A 933 -11.53 22.40 3.81
C GLY A 933 -10.75 21.50 2.85
N LEU A 934 -11.29 20.33 2.47
CA LEU A 934 -10.71 19.47 1.43
C LEU A 934 -11.46 19.58 0.09
N LEU A 935 -12.61 20.27 0.08
CA LEU A 935 -13.46 20.35 -1.10
C LEU A 935 -12.88 21.28 -2.17
N LEU A 936 -13.05 20.89 -3.43
CA LEU A 936 -12.55 21.63 -4.60
C LEU A 936 -13.66 22.50 -5.23
N CYS A 937 -14.27 23.36 -4.43
CA CYS A 937 -15.34 24.24 -4.88
C CYS A 937 -14.83 25.44 -5.72
N SER A 938 -15.76 26.12 -6.40
CA SER A 938 -15.48 27.37 -7.11
C SER A 938 -15.15 28.53 -6.16
N THR A 939 -14.37 29.52 -6.62
CA THR A 939 -13.98 30.68 -5.81
C THR A 939 -15.15 31.42 -5.14
N PRO A 940 -16.30 31.65 -5.81
CA PRO A 940 -17.46 32.25 -5.15
C PRO A 940 -17.98 31.46 -3.95
N VAL A 941 -17.97 30.13 -4.02
CA VAL A 941 -18.40 29.24 -2.93
C VAL A 941 -17.37 29.26 -1.80
N LEU A 942 -16.07 29.17 -2.12
CA LEU A 942 -14.99 29.25 -1.14
C LEU A 942 -15.04 30.58 -0.35
N ARG A 943 -15.38 31.70 -0.99
CA ARG A 943 -15.59 33.00 -0.32
C ARG A 943 -16.70 32.97 0.72
N GLN A 944 -17.77 32.22 0.50
CA GLN A 944 -18.85 32.12 1.48
C GLN A 944 -18.50 31.17 2.62
N PHE A 945 -17.85 30.04 2.33
CA PHE A 945 -17.30 29.19 3.39
C PHE A 945 -16.26 29.92 4.23
N LYS A 946 -15.44 30.78 3.63
CA LYS A 946 -14.51 31.68 4.33
C LYS A 946 -15.25 32.59 5.33
N LYS A 947 -16.40 33.16 4.98
CA LYS A 947 -17.21 33.96 5.93
C LYS A 947 -17.75 33.12 7.09
N MET A 948 -18.18 31.88 6.80
CA MET A 948 -18.58 30.93 7.84
C MET A 948 -17.41 30.60 8.76
N THR A 949 -16.21 30.41 8.21
CA THR A 949 -14.97 30.23 8.96
C THR A 949 -14.68 31.43 9.87
N GLU A 950 -14.92 32.66 9.41
CA GLU A 950 -14.75 33.86 10.25
C GLU A 950 -15.67 33.88 11.46
N SER A 951 -16.89 33.34 11.33
CA SER A 951 -17.82 33.18 12.46
C SER A 951 -17.37 32.14 13.50
N VAL A 952 -16.47 31.22 13.13
CA VAL A 952 -15.93 30.18 14.03
C VAL A 952 -14.60 30.58 14.65
N PHE A 953 -13.70 31.14 13.84
CA PHE A 953 -12.29 31.34 14.20
C PHE A 953 -11.88 32.81 14.30
N GLY A 954 -12.81 33.75 14.15
CA GLY A 954 -12.52 35.19 14.10
C GLY A 954 -12.08 35.64 12.70
N THR A 955 -11.75 36.92 12.57
CA THR A 955 -11.40 37.54 11.28
C THR A 955 -10.21 36.84 10.61
N ALA A 956 -10.17 36.84 9.27
CA ALA A 956 -9.09 36.20 8.51
C ALA A 956 -7.68 36.61 8.99
N THR A 957 -7.50 37.89 9.32
CA THR A 957 -6.22 38.45 9.81
C THR A 957 -5.75 37.90 11.18
N SER A 958 -6.63 37.27 11.94
CA SER A 958 -6.33 36.67 13.25
C SER A 958 -5.95 35.18 13.17
N TRP A 959 -6.05 34.57 11.99
CA TRP A 959 -5.82 33.14 11.82
C TRP A 959 -4.34 32.77 11.97
N ASN A 960 -4.07 31.73 12.76
CA ASN A 960 -2.73 31.18 12.98
C ASN A 960 -2.47 29.94 12.12
N SER A 961 -1.28 29.35 12.27
CA SER A 961 -0.85 28.15 11.52
C SER A 961 -1.82 26.96 11.67
N SER A 962 -2.37 26.72 12.86
CA SER A 962 -3.32 25.63 13.10
C SER A 962 -4.65 25.82 12.36
N ILE A 963 -5.14 27.07 12.31
CA ILE A 963 -6.39 27.42 11.61
C ILE A 963 -6.18 27.32 10.09
N LEU A 964 -5.08 27.86 9.55
CA LEU A 964 -4.78 27.79 8.11
C LEU A 964 -4.72 26.35 7.57
N GLN A 965 -4.18 25.42 8.37
CA GLN A 965 -4.20 24.00 8.04
C GLN A 965 -5.57 23.34 8.20
N GLU A 966 -6.39 23.77 9.18
CA GLU A 966 -7.73 23.21 9.40
C GLU A 966 -8.71 23.60 8.28
N ILE A 967 -8.62 24.83 7.77
CA ILE A 967 -9.54 25.36 6.77
C ILE A 967 -9.17 24.96 5.33
N GLY A 968 -7.93 24.53 5.11
CA GLY A 968 -7.46 23.98 3.84
C GLY A 968 -7.78 24.85 2.63
N THR A 969 -8.51 24.29 1.66
CA THR A 969 -8.88 24.93 0.39
C THR A 969 -9.76 26.16 0.55
N ILE A 970 -10.44 26.34 1.68
CA ILE A 970 -11.25 27.54 1.97
C ILE A 970 -10.40 28.81 1.90
N ALA A 971 -9.11 28.72 2.23
CA ALA A 971 -8.18 29.85 2.11
C ALA A 971 -8.02 30.37 0.66
N GLY A 972 -8.38 29.58 -0.36
CA GLY A 972 -8.47 30.06 -1.75
C GLY A 972 -9.58 31.10 -1.98
N GLY A 973 -10.48 31.30 -1.00
CA GLY A 973 -11.53 32.32 -1.00
C GLY A 973 -11.12 33.67 -0.37
N LEU A 974 -9.86 33.84 0.06
CA LEU A 974 -9.37 35.12 0.59
C LEU A 974 -9.40 36.22 -0.47
N ASN A 975 -9.62 37.47 -0.04
CA ASN A 975 -9.48 38.64 -0.90
C ASN A 975 -8.06 39.22 -0.83
N GLU A 976 -7.83 40.26 -1.63
CA GLU A 976 -6.52 40.91 -1.78
C GLU A 976 -5.99 41.48 -0.45
N ASP A 977 -6.81 42.25 0.26
CA ASP A 977 -6.42 42.92 1.51
C ASP A 977 -6.15 41.92 2.62
N GLU A 978 -6.97 40.88 2.72
CA GLU A 978 -6.80 39.80 3.70
C GLU A 978 -5.52 39.01 3.44
N LEU A 979 -5.25 38.66 2.17
CA LEU A 979 -4.06 37.91 1.81
C LEU A 979 -2.78 38.71 2.09
N LYS A 980 -2.78 40.01 1.77
CA LYS A 980 -1.66 40.93 2.08
C LYS A 980 -1.41 41.07 3.58
N ALA A 981 -2.45 41.05 4.40
CA ALA A 981 -2.35 41.29 5.83
C ALA A 981 -1.68 40.14 6.62
N PHE A 982 -1.56 38.94 6.05
CA PHE A 982 -0.90 37.81 6.74
C PHE A 982 0.61 38.03 6.92
N ASP A 983 1.11 37.75 8.11
CA ASP A 983 2.55 37.76 8.38
C ASP A 983 3.28 36.71 7.50
N LYS A 984 4.47 37.08 7.02
CA LYS A 984 5.31 36.20 6.18
C LYS A 984 5.60 34.84 6.81
N LYS A 985 5.65 34.73 8.15
CA LYS A 985 5.87 33.47 8.88
C LYS A 985 4.70 32.49 8.76
N LEU A 986 3.51 32.95 8.35
CA LEU A 986 2.33 32.10 8.17
C LEU A 986 2.24 31.49 6.77
N MET A 987 2.96 32.03 5.79
CA MET A 987 2.95 31.60 4.39
C MET A 987 3.21 30.08 4.18
N PRO A 988 4.13 29.42 4.93
CA PRO A 988 4.33 27.98 4.79
C PRO A 988 3.18 27.11 5.32
N TYR A 989 2.29 27.68 6.13
CA TYR A 989 1.19 26.94 6.77
C TYR A 989 -0.13 27.04 6.00
N PHE A 990 -0.15 27.72 4.85
CA PHE A 990 -1.23 27.53 3.89
C PHE A 990 -1.21 26.09 3.37
N HIS A 991 -2.39 25.52 3.14
CA HIS A 991 -2.47 24.22 2.52
C HIS A 991 -2.01 24.30 1.05
N PRO A 992 -1.18 23.38 0.53
CA PRO A 992 -0.63 23.49 -0.83
C PRO A 992 -1.70 23.62 -1.92
N ILE A 993 -2.80 22.88 -1.79
CA ILE A 993 -3.95 22.98 -2.71
C ILE A 993 -4.61 24.37 -2.65
N ALA A 994 -4.62 25.04 -1.49
CA ALA A 994 -5.21 26.37 -1.37
C ALA A 994 -4.42 27.40 -2.17
N ILE A 995 -3.09 27.33 -2.19
CA ILE A 995 -2.22 28.19 -3.01
C ILE A 995 -2.63 28.15 -4.47
N ARG A 996 -2.80 26.94 -5.02
CA ARG A 996 -3.26 26.72 -6.41
C ARG A 996 -4.67 27.28 -6.68
N ARG A 997 -5.49 27.46 -5.65
CA ARG A 997 -6.88 27.93 -5.76
C ARG A 997 -7.06 29.43 -5.58
N ILE A 998 -6.03 30.15 -5.12
CA ILE A 998 -6.05 31.62 -5.08
C ILE A 998 -6.02 32.14 -6.52
N PRO A 999 -7.00 32.97 -6.95
CA PRO A 999 -7.00 33.55 -8.29
C PRO A 999 -5.69 34.31 -8.59
N PRO A 1000 -5.15 34.27 -9.83
CA PRO A 1000 -3.91 34.96 -10.19
C PRO A 1000 -3.90 36.45 -9.82
N GLU A 1001 -5.03 37.14 -10.01
CA GLU A 1001 -5.20 38.57 -9.77
C GLU A 1001 -5.13 38.92 -8.28
N ILE A 1002 -5.44 37.95 -7.41
CA ILE A 1002 -5.35 38.08 -5.95
C ILE A 1002 -3.96 37.61 -5.48
N PHE A 1003 -3.41 36.56 -6.08
CA PHE A 1003 -2.11 36.00 -5.69
C PHE A 1003 -0.96 36.99 -5.93
N GLN A 1004 -0.99 37.76 -7.02
CA GLN A 1004 0.01 38.79 -7.34
C GLN A 1004 0.13 39.89 -6.27
N ALA A 1005 -0.81 39.97 -5.34
CA ALA A 1005 -0.81 40.98 -4.30
C ALA A 1005 0.13 40.65 -3.13
N LEU A 1006 0.61 39.40 -3.03
CA LEU A 1006 1.62 38.99 -2.06
C LEU A 1006 2.92 39.79 -2.26
N SER A 1007 3.47 40.32 -1.18
CA SER A 1007 4.78 40.98 -1.22
C SER A 1007 5.91 40.01 -1.60
N PRO A 1008 7.04 40.50 -2.15
CA PRO A 1008 8.23 39.67 -2.36
C PRO A 1008 8.65 38.90 -1.09
N GLU A 1009 8.56 39.51 0.09
CA GLU A 1009 8.89 38.85 1.35
C GLU A 1009 7.94 37.70 1.69
N GLN A 1010 6.63 37.86 1.48
CA GLN A 1010 5.67 36.77 1.69
C GLN A 1010 5.92 35.62 0.72
N ILE A 1011 6.17 35.91 -0.56
CA ILE A 1011 6.47 34.89 -1.57
C ILE A 1011 7.76 34.13 -1.21
N ALA A 1012 8.81 34.83 -0.78
CA ALA A 1012 10.06 34.19 -0.34
C ALA A 1012 9.87 33.25 0.86
N ASN A 1013 8.82 33.47 1.66
CA ASN A 1013 8.50 32.65 2.83
C ASN A 1013 7.39 31.61 2.57
N LEU A 1014 6.93 31.39 1.34
CA LEU A 1014 5.99 30.28 1.05
C LEU A 1014 6.56 28.92 1.44
N GLY A 1015 7.89 28.78 1.44
CA GLY A 1015 8.56 27.50 1.61
C GLY A 1015 8.46 26.61 0.36
N PRO A 1016 9.26 25.53 0.28
CA PRO A 1016 9.38 24.75 -0.95
C PRO A 1016 8.07 24.11 -1.44
N GLU A 1017 7.24 23.62 -0.51
CA GLU A 1017 5.97 22.93 -0.81
C GLU A 1017 4.93 23.85 -1.45
N ASN A 1018 4.65 24.99 -0.84
CA ASN A 1018 3.66 25.94 -1.34
C ASN A 1018 4.17 26.66 -2.59
N ALA A 1019 5.46 26.98 -2.66
CA ALA A 1019 6.07 27.56 -3.85
C ALA A 1019 5.93 26.64 -5.08
N ALA A 1020 6.07 25.32 -4.89
CA ALA A 1020 5.89 24.33 -5.97
C ALA A 1020 4.43 24.21 -6.46
N MET A 1021 3.45 24.68 -5.69
CA MET A 1021 2.03 24.68 -6.09
C MET A 1021 1.58 25.93 -6.84
N VAL A 1022 2.46 26.93 -7.00
CA VAL A 1022 2.14 28.14 -7.77
C VAL A 1022 1.91 27.75 -9.23
N THR A 1023 0.73 28.09 -9.75
CA THR A 1023 0.34 27.76 -11.11
C THR A 1023 1.06 28.63 -12.14
N ARG A 1024 1.12 28.16 -13.39
CA ARG A 1024 1.66 28.93 -14.50
C ARG A 1024 0.96 30.30 -14.67
N LEU A 1025 -0.37 30.33 -14.53
CA LEU A 1025 -1.13 31.58 -14.62
C LEU A 1025 -0.76 32.55 -13.50
N GLN A 1026 -0.64 32.08 -12.25
CA GLN A 1026 -0.15 32.92 -11.15
C GLN A 1026 1.27 33.42 -11.41
N TRP A 1027 2.15 32.56 -11.93
CA TRP A 1027 3.54 32.89 -12.26
C TRP A 1027 3.65 34.05 -13.26
N GLU A 1028 2.83 34.03 -14.31
CA GLU A 1028 2.81 35.04 -15.38
C GLU A 1028 2.35 36.43 -14.90
N HIS A 1029 1.65 36.50 -13.75
CA HIS A 1029 1.19 37.76 -13.14
C HIS A 1029 2.20 38.38 -12.15
N LEU A 1030 3.28 37.67 -11.80
CA LEU A 1030 4.26 38.17 -10.84
C LEU A 1030 5.26 39.12 -11.49
N ASN A 1031 5.64 40.18 -10.76
CA ASN A 1031 6.73 41.07 -11.16
C ASN A 1031 8.12 40.45 -10.93
N ALA A 1032 9.17 41.10 -11.44
CA ALA A 1032 10.54 40.56 -11.37
C ALA A 1032 11.04 40.24 -9.94
N SER A 1033 10.71 41.08 -8.95
CA SER A 1033 11.11 40.87 -7.55
C SER A 1033 10.36 39.71 -6.90
N GLN A 1034 9.07 39.58 -7.22
CA GLN A 1034 8.23 38.45 -6.78
C GLN A 1034 8.71 37.14 -7.42
N LEU A 1035 9.05 37.15 -8.71
CA LEU A 1035 9.59 35.98 -9.41
C LEU A 1035 10.93 35.53 -8.82
N GLN A 1036 11.82 36.47 -8.49
CA GLN A 1036 13.06 36.15 -7.77
C GLN A 1036 12.77 35.52 -6.42
N SER A 1037 11.85 36.09 -5.65
CA SER A 1037 11.44 35.58 -4.34
C SER A 1037 10.85 34.17 -4.43
N LEU A 1038 10.06 33.90 -5.47
CA LEU A 1038 9.49 32.58 -5.73
C LEU A 1038 10.56 31.55 -6.05
N ARG A 1039 11.57 31.92 -6.83
CA ARG A 1039 12.74 31.06 -7.09
C ARG A 1039 13.49 30.73 -5.80
N LEU A 1040 13.70 31.71 -4.91
CA LEU A 1040 14.33 31.47 -3.60
C LEU A 1040 13.51 30.52 -2.74
N ALA A 1041 12.18 30.65 -2.72
CA ALA A 1041 11.29 29.78 -1.96
C ALA A 1041 11.29 28.34 -2.51
N LEU A 1042 11.24 28.16 -3.84
CA LEU A 1042 11.41 26.87 -4.51
C LEU A 1042 12.76 26.23 -4.19
N ASP A 1043 13.79 27.06 -4.09
CA ASP A 1043 15.14 26.64 -3.79
C ASP A 1043 15.39 26.41 -2.29
N GLY A 1044 14.39 26.63 -1.43
CA GLY A 1044 14.54 26.47 0.02
C GLY A 1044 15.58 27.40 0.63
N THR A 1045 15.88 28.51 -0.03
CA THR A 1045 16.82 29.53 0.43
C THR A 1045 16.20 30.32 1.57
N ARG A 1046 16.94 30.50 2.66
CA ARG A 1046 16.51 31.36 3.76
C ARG A 1046 16.94 32.80 3.50
N THR A 1047 15.97 33.69 3.39
CA THR A 1047 16.19 35.14 3.43
C THR A 1047 16.37 35.60 4.88
N SER A 1048 17.46 35.20 5.52
CA SER A 1048 18.02 36.02 6.61
C SER A 1048 18.75 37.18 5.95
N THR A 1049 18.47 38.42 6.39
CA THR A 1049 19.19 39.65 6.03
C THR A 1049 20.66 39.37 5.71
N PRO A 1050 21.18 39.80 4.55
CA PRO A 1050 22.60 39.66 4.29
C PRO A 1050 23.34 40.50 5.34
N GLU A 1051 24.10 39.84 6.21
CA GLU A 1051 25.30 40.49 6.72
C GLU A 1051 26.12 40.87 5.50
N THR A 1052 26.24 42.17 5.30
CA THR A 1052 27.05 42.82 4.29
C THR A 1052 28.48 42.29 4.38
N GLN A 1053 28.79 41.23 3.63
CA GLN A 1053 30.14 41.04 3.13
C GLN A 1053 30.34 42.09 2.06
N ASN A 1054 30.77 43.27 2.50
CA ASN A 1054 31.43 44.23 1.62
C ASN A 1054 32.59 43.48 0.95
N SER A 1055 32.39 43.12 -0.32
CA SER A 1055 33.48 42.85 -1.23
C SER A 1055 34.29 44.14 -1.34
N ALA A 1056 35.35 44.23 -0.55
CA ALA A 1056 36.39 45.21 -0.77
C ALA A 1056 37.05 44.87 -2.13
N SER A 1057 36.65 45.63 -3.14
CA SER A 1057 37.32 45.68 -4.43
C SER A 1057 38.76 46.17 -4.22
N THR A 1058 39.71 45.24 -4.09
CA THR A 1058 41.12 45.56 -4.29
C THR A 1058 41.38 45.54 -5.78
N THR A 1059 41.34 46.72 -6.39
CA THR A 1059 41.94 47.02 -7.69
C THR A 1059 43.43 46.70 -7.62
N GLN A 1060 43.85 45.54 -8.13
CA GLN A 1060 45.26 45.29 -8.44
C GLN A 1060 45.60 45.98 -9.75
N ALA A 1061 46.51 46.95 -9.64
CA ALA A 1061 47.11 47.67 -10.74
C ALA A 1061 47.91 46.72 -11.65
N VAL A 1062 47.75 46.95 -12.95
CA VAL A 1062 48.52 46.37 -14.04
C VAL A 1062 49.99 46.73 -13.86
N GLN A 1063 50.87 45.73 -13.81
CA GLN A 1063 52.29 45.89 -14.13
C GLN A 1063 52.67 44.97 -15.29
N THR A 1064 53.00 45.61 -16.39
CA THR A 1064 53.59 45.08 -17.62
C THR A 1064 54.97 44.46 -17.35
N PRO A 1065 55.36 43.38 -18.05
CA PRO A 1065 56.74 42.88 -18.02
C PRO A 1065 57.63 43.65 -19.00
N ALA A 1066 58.90 43.81 -18.64
CA ALA A 1066 59.99 44.31 -19.50
C ALA A 1066 61.19 43.33 -19.36
N PRO A 1067 62.09 43.24 -20.35
CA PRO A 1067 62.25 42.01 -21.14
C PRO A 1067 63.51 41.21 -20.83
N GLY A 1068 63.46 39.92 -21.16
CA GLY A 1068 64.58 38.97 -21.24
C GLY A 1068 64.10 37.69 -21.90
#